data_AF-R9P1I2-F1
#
_entry.id   AF-R9P1I2-F1
#
_cell.length_a   1.000
_cell.length_b   1.000
_cell.length_c   1.000
_cell.angle_alpha   90.00
_cell.angle_beta   90.00
_cell.angle_gamma   90.00
#
_symmetry.space_group_name_H-M   'P 1'
#
loop_
_entity.id
_entity.type
_entity.pdbx_description
1 polymer ?
#
loop_
_entity_poly.entity_id
_entity_poly.type
_entity_poly.pdbx_seq_one_letter_code
_entity_poly.pdbx_strand_id
1 'polypeptide(L)'
;MSPHDPSLFSLLNSLFEPNFLILVTYLCINLYLAFRVIRIATKRYRQLQMTPHESGELGLVELPADGDDDVMEAHRDLFGRGSTSKKHHTDTPVADAMIRLATWALKNDACYAKSIFAFLAILSLASTWYYMLSFLRHSYLAYLERCHLTSYPLPPAPPPFDLARPALLVPALHLRILRISQWLASLSLFKEAWMEVIRDAPSWWWSSEICIITVGAWALFLRHEGERLRIPHVWTVMALGQLVAISFAFNLFNLAVIYRLEAYDLIDTRSEKTFKAKHRVITPREDDTPPSPPEIWPPPQRDRLAQERPFHVAMRFAETTDRRPAASLDTSLPPTPIRSPDPSIRVISTKLIVQRTPLPPQPMFMDKVAGIMQRCVPERVGMPVFVVAGLSSVLRHPNSFTKVMIMHVFPLLISLYPAYRQPHASTSRSTSSARPPFVQSTPRYTRKQILFKMVSRSKMRLPLWKDAKVYYLGLGIVSIVLRLWLTIKCFFEVDGRLSILHRSWRTIQLLFPTTFLRHPAQSSISSDHVCVALSATVFVLIESGLWLWKAAVASPSSYLPGASDDDEDGNDGGDTMHFPLPAGIQLDKADRKVIETQACAVVALLALSPLLGASATFSLYLAARCTWVEQYERYCGAQNEEMLRPADRPGSSVVEDTEEVELLENEEGERYMEVRKMHVSEMVRPRGGGARQQRAGRATRATEAAEDDDEEDDFLPSPPSSTPSDVLTTRASETQTSAQASRQARASTAESELLSSSQEAGVGRRTTPLRQRHPPARFGEVSPLTSPSRSRGG
;
A
#
# COMPACT_ATOMS: atom_id res chain seq x y z
N MET A 1 -36.15 -23.29 18.35
CA MET A 1 -36.91 -22.33 17.53
C MET A 1 -38.12 -23.06 16.97
N SER A 2 -39.32 -22.59 17.28
CA SER A 2 -40.57 -23.26 16.91
C SER A 2 -40.97 -22.88 15.48
N PRO A 3 -41.44 -23.81 14.62
CA PRO A 3 -41.90 -23.52 13.27
C PRO A 3 -43.15 -22.63 13.19
N HIS A 4 -43.72 -22.22 14.33
CA HIS A 4 -44.87 -21.32 14.42
C HIS A 4 -44.53 -19.89 14.85
N ASP A 5 -43.26 -19.48 14.81
CA ASP A 5 -42.90 -18.09 15.11
C ASP A 5 -43.45 -17.14 14.03
N PRO A 6 -44.46 -16.29 14.33
CA PRO A 6 -45.08 -15.38 13.34
C PRO A 6 -44.09 -14.32 12.83
N SER A 7 -42.92 -14.21 13.46
CA SER A 7 -41.84 -13.31 13.08
C SER A 7 -41.21 -13.67 11.73
N LEU A 8 -41.05 -14.95 11.39
CA LEU A 8 -40.39 -15.38 10.16
C LEU A 8 -41.30 -15.22 8.93
N PHE A 9 -42.59 -15.53 9.08
CA PHE A 9 -43.59 -15.29 8.04
C PHE A 9 -43.92 -13.81 7.87
N SER A 10 -43.87 -13.00 8.94
CA SER A 10 -43.93 -11.54 8.87
C SER A 10 -42.71 -10.95 8.15
N LEU A 11 -41.52 -11.53 8.37
CA LEU A 11 -40.27 -11.14 7.71
C LEU A 11 -40.28 -11.53 6.22
N LEU A 12 -40.77 -12.71 5.86
CA LEU A 12 -41.01 -13.13 4.47
C LEU A 12 -42.05 -12.27 3.76
N ASN A 13 -43.13 -11.88 4.44
CA ASN A 13 -44.10 -10.94 3.88
C ASN A 13 -43.57 -9.50 3.74
N SER A 14 -42.56 -9.12 4.51
CA SER A 14 -41.83 -7.85 4.33
C SER A 14 -40.84 -7.90 3.14
N LEU A 15 -40.36 -9.09 2.77
CA LEU A 15 -39.49 -9.29 1.60
C LEU A 15 -40.23 -9.07 0.26
N PHE A 16 -41.56 -9.12 0.22
CA PHE A 16 -42.35 -8.85 -1.00
C PHE A 16 -42.88 -7.40 -1.10
N GLU A 17 -42.40 -6.49 -0.25
CA GLU A 17 -42.65 -5.05 -0.40
C GLU A 17 -41.82 -4.46 -1.55
N PRO A 18 -42.29 -3.50 -2.37
CA PRO A 18 -41.45 -2.82 -3.37
C PRO A 18 -40.29 -2.00 -2.79
N ASN A 19 -40.29 -1.75 -1.48
CA ASN A 19 -39.09 -1.33 -0.77
C ASN A 19 -37.96 -2.33 -1.01
N PHE A 20 -38.25 -3.63 -0.92
CA PHE A 20 -37.33 -4.68 -1.28
C PHE A 20 -36.96 -4.61 -2.75
N LEU A 21 -37.86 -4.27 -3.70
CA LEU A 21 -37.47 -4.15 -5.11
C LEU A 21 -36.49 -3.00 -5.37
N ILE A 22 -36.74 -1.80 -4.82
CA ILE A 22 -35.81 -0.66 -4.95
C ILE A 22 -34.51 -0.97 -4.23
N LEU A 23 -34.58 -1.58 -3.05
CA LEU A 23 -33.42 -1.99 -2.28
C LEU A 23 -32.63 -3.11 -2.97
N VAL A 24 -33.29 -4.07 -3.59
CA VAL A 24 -32.69 -5.13 -4.41
C VAL A 24 -32.10 -4.53 -5.66
N THR A 25 -32.76 -3.58 -6.30
CA THR A 25 -32.19 -2.86 -7.46
C THR A 25 -30.93 -2.10 -7.03
N TYR A 26 -30.97 -1.42 -5.88
CA TYR A 26 -29.82 -0.76 -5.29
C TYR A 26 -28.70 -1.76 -4.95
N LEU A 27 -29.04 -2.88 -4.32
CA LEU A 27 -28.12 -3.99 -4.04
C LEU A 27 -27.51 -4.53 -5.33
N CYS A 28 -28.31 -4.77 -6.37
CA CYS A 28 -27.88 -5.27 -7.66
C CYS A 28 -26.94 -4.27 -8.36
N ILE A 29 -27.23 -2.97 -8.31
CA ILE A 29 -26.33 -1.93 -8.82
C ILE A 29 -25.01 -1.96 -8.04
N ASN A 30 -25.07 -2.07 -6.71
CA ASN A 30 -23.88 -2.13 -5.85
C ASN A 30 -23.06 -3.41 -6.07
N LEU A 31 -23.73 -4.56 -6.21
CA LEU A 31 -23.10 -5.84 -6.55
C LEU A 31 -22.53 -5.81 -7.97
N TYR A 32 -23.18 -5.14 -8.91
CA TYR A 32 -22.66 -4.91 -10.25
C TYR A 32 -21.38 -4.05 -10.22
N LEU A 33 -21.38 -2.96 -9.45
CA LEU A 33 -20.20 -2.12 -9.25
C LEU A 33 -19.07 -2.90 -8.56
N ALA A 34 -19.38 -3.66 -7.51
CA ALA A 34 -18.42 -4.52 -6.83
C ALA A 34 -17.85 -5.59 -7.76
N PHE A 35 -18.70 -6.28 -8.52
CA PHE A 35 -18.27 -7.26 -9.52
C PHE A 35 -17.43 -6.61 -10.61
N ARG A 36 -17.76 -5.38 -11.03
CA ARG A 36 -16.94 -4.62 -11.98
C ARG A 36 -15.57 -4.29 -11.40
N VAL A 37 -15.47 -3.86 -10.13
CA VAL A 37 -14.20 -3.61 -9.44
C VAL A 37 -13.38 -4.89 -9.32
N ILE A 38 -13.99 -5.99 -8.87
CA ILE A 38 -13.34 -7.30 -8.78
C ILE A 38 -12.88 -7.75 -10.17
N ARG A 39 -13.73 -7.65 -11.19
CA ARG A 39 -13.38 -8.02 -12.57
C ARG A 39 -12.22 -7.17 -13.07
N ILE A 40 -12.22 -5.86 -12.88
CA ILE A 40 -11.09 -4.98 -13.26
C ILE A 40 -9.79 -5.41 -12.55
N ALA A 41 -9.89 -5.84 -11.30
CA ALA A 41 -8.76 -6.34 -10.54
C ALA A 41 -8.25 -7.70 -11.04
N THR A 42 -9.15 -8.63 -11.36
CA THR A 42 -8.83 -10.03 -11.68
C THR A 42 -8.64 -10.32 -13.17
N LYS A 43 -9.16 -9.49 -14.08
CA LYS A 43 -9.19 -9.76 -15.54
C LYS A 43 -7.81 -10.11 -16.11
N ARG A 44 -6.76 -9.40 -15.63
CA ARG A 44 -5.36 -9.59 -16.07
C ARG A 44 -4.81 -11.00 -15.88
N TYR A 45 -5.31 -11.77 -14.90
CA TYR A 45 -4.75 -13.09 -14.61
C TYR A 45 -5.08 -14.12 -15.70
N ARG A 46 -6.25 -13.99 -16.35
CA ARG A 46 -6.74 -15.02 -17.28
C ARG A 46 -6.06 -14.98 -18.65
N GLN A 47 -5.46 -13.86 -19.03
CA GLN A 47 -4.92 -13.67 -20.39
C GLN A 47 -3.40 -13.75 -20.48
N LEU A 48 -2.67 -13.59 -19.36
CA LEU A 48 -1.22 -13.86 -19.32
C LEU A 48 -0.88 -15.36 -19.38
N GLN A 49 -1.88 -16.25 -19.41
CA GLN A 49 -1.72 -17.69 -19.69
C GLN A 49 -1.60 -18.03 -21.18
N MET A 50 -1.47 -17.04 -22.07
CA MET A 50 -1.13 -17.28 -23.47
C MET A 50 0.36 -17.64 -23.56
N THR A 51 0.68 -18.93 -23.40
CA THR A 51 1.83 -19.53 -24.06
C THR A 51 1.67 -19.32 -25.58
N PRO A 52 2.73 -18.96 -26.32
CA PRO A 52 2.66 -18.95 -27.76
C PRO A 52 2.50 -20.40 -28.22
N HIS A 53 1.28 -20.78 -28.59
CA HIS A 53 1.00 -22.15 -29.03
C HIS A 53 1.56 -22.45 -30.44
N GLU A 54 2.08 -21.44 -31.15
CA GLU A 54 2.44 -21.55 -32.57
C GLU A 54 3.63 -20.66 -33.00
N SER A 55 4.68 -20.54 -32.19
CA SER A 55 5.99 -20.19 -32.78
C SER A 55 6.68 -21.47 -33.22
N GLY A 56 6.38 -21.89 -34.45
CA GLY A 56 7.11 -22.96 -35.11
C GLY A 56 8.62 -22.69 -35.15
N GLU A 57 9.39 -23.78 -35.16
CA GLU A 57 10.79 -23.88 -35.60
C GLU A 57 11.94 -23.44 -34.69
N LEU A 58 11.77 -23.32 -33.37
CA LEU A 58 12.90 -23.40 -32.45
C LEU A 58 12.68 -24.55 -31.48
N GLY A 59 13.29 -25.70 -31.78
CA GLY A 59 13.21 -26.97 -31.04
C GLY A 59 13.76 -26.90 -29.62
N LEU A 60 13.09 -26.13 -28.76
CA LEU A 60 13.24 -26.16 -27.31
C LEU A 60 12.29 -27.24 -26.78
N VAL A 61 12.90 -28.32 -26.28
CA VAL A 61 12.29 -29.49 -25.67
C VAL A 61 11.14 -29.10 -24.74
N GLU A 62 9.92 -29.54 -25.08
CA GLU A 62 8.79 -29.53 -24.16
C GLU A 62 9.09 -30.46 -22.99
N LEU A 63 9.28 -29.89 -21.80
CA LEU A 63 9.26 -30.65 -20.56
C LEU A 63 7.79 -30.92 -20.17
N PRO A 64 7.41 -32.19 -19.91
CA PRO A 64 6.04 -32.54 -19.59
C PRO A 64 5.60 -31.87 -18.28
N ALA A 65 4.47 -31.16 -18.33
CA ALA A 65 3.89 -30.38 -17.24
C ALA A 65 3.10 -31.22 -16.21
N ASP A 66 3.49 -32.48 -16.01
CA ASP A 66 2.75 -33.47 -15.20
C ASP A 66 3.32 -33.64 -13.78
N GLY A 67 4.02 -32.62 -13.25
CA GLY A 67 4.88 -32.77 -12.05
C GLY A 67 4.70 -31.77 -10.90
N ASP A 68 3.70 -30.88 -10.91
CA ASP A 68 3.64 -29.78 -9.93
C ASP A 68 2.75 -30.05 -8.69
N ASP A 69 1.95 -31.12 -8.67
CA ASP A 69 1.13 -31.47 -7.49
C ASP A 69 1.96 -32.17 -6.39
N ASP A 70 2.96 -32.99 -6.74
CA ASP A 70 3.86 -33.66 -5.77
C ASP A 70 4.80 -32.68 -5.04
N VAL A 71 5.13 -31.55 -5.68
CA VAL A 71 5.96 -30.47 -5.09
C VAL A 71 5.19 -29.72 -3.99
N MET A 72 3.87 -29.67 -4.09
CA MET A 72 2.99 -29.03 -3.09
C MET A 72 2.65 -29.96 -1.92
N GLU A 73 2.58 -31.27 -2.15
CA GLU A 73 2.41 -32.30 -1.11
C GLU A 73 3.66 -32.39 -0.21
N ALA A 74 4.87 -32.36 -0.79
CA ALA A 74 6.14 -32.31 -0.04
C ALA A 74 6.27 -31.06 0.87
N HIS A 75 5.61 -29.95 0.51
CA HIS A 75 5.56 -28.73 1.31
C HIS A 75 4.65 -28.82 2.55
N ARG A 76 3.77 -29.83 2.61
CA ARG A 76 2.79 -30.03 3.69
C ARG A 76 3.39 -30.79 4.88
N ASP A 77 4.29 -31.74 4.63
CA ASP A 77 5.01 -32.51 5.66
C ASP A 77 6.18 -31.72 6.31
N LEU A 78 6.70 -30.67 5.66
CA LEU A 78 7.77 -29.81 6.18
C LEU A 78 7.35 -28.83 7.30
N PHE A 79 6.05 -28.61 7.49
CA PHE A 79 5.51 -27.96 8.69
C PHE A 79 4.95 -28.98 9.70
N GLY A 80 5.07 -30.27 9.36
CA GLY A 80 4.90 -31.39 10.26
C GLY A 80 5.91 -31.26 11.40
N ARG A 81 5.36 -31.15 12.59
CA ARG A 81 6.00 -30.93 13.88
C ARG A 81 6.96 -32.08 14.23
N GLY A 82 8.15 -32.11 13.63
CA GLY A 82 8.99 -33.31 13.66
C GLY A 82 10.50 -33.09 13.61
N SER A 83 11.04 -32.09 14.33
CA SER A 83 12.45 -32.08 14.73
C SER A 83 12.63 -31.00 15.79
N THR A 84 13.05 -31.38 16.99
CA THR A 84 13.38 -30.46 18.08
C THR A 84 14.71 -29.75 17.76
N SER A 85 14.70 -28.90 16.73
CA SER A 85 15.80 -27.99 16.44
C SER A 85 16.02 -27.08 17.66
N LYS A 86 17.27 -27.00 18.12
CA LYS A 86 17.66 -26.14 19.25
C LYS A 86 17.15 -24.73 18.96
N LYS A 87 16.35 -24.17 19.89
CA LYS A 87 15.77 -22.83 19.74
C LYS A 87 16.90 -21.80 19.67
N HIS A 88 17.37 -21.47 18.47
CA HIS A 88 18.23 -20.32 18.25
C HIS A 88 17.43 -19.07 18.62
N HIS A 89 17.95 -18.32 19.60
CA HIS A 89 17.35 -17.06 20.02
C HIS A 89 17.60 -16.05 18.89
N THR A 90 16.56 -15.65 18.17
CA THR A 90 16.72 -14.67 17.09
C THR A 90 16.85 -13.27 17.69
N ASP A 91 17.75 -12.46 17.14
CA ASP A 91 17.97 -11.07 17.57
C ASP A 91 16.84 -10.13 17.10
N THR A 92 15.96 -10.60 16.22
CA THR A 92 14.92 -9.84 15.55
C THR A 92 13.52 -10.47 15.70
N PRO A 93 13.07 -10.76 16.94
CA PRO A 93 11.86 -11.55 17.15
C PRO A 93 10.59 -10.90 16.60
N VAL A 94 10.49 -9.57 16.64
CA VAL A 94 9.30 -8.85 16.16
C VAL A 94 9.27 -8.83 14.63
N ALA A 95 10.41 -8.51 13.99
CA ALA A 95 10.51 -8.55 12.54
C ALA A 95 10.25 -9.97 12.00
N ASP A 96 10.83 -10.99 12.63
CA ASP A 96 10.63 -12.39 12.23
C ASP A 96 9.16 -12.79 12.34
N ALA A 97 8.47 -12.40 13.41
CA ALA A 97 7.06 -12.69 13.59
C ALA A 97 6.18 -12.01 12.51
N MET A 98 6.48 -10.75 12.17
CA MET A 98 5.75 -10.02 11.12
C MET A 98 6.02 -10.59 9.72
N ILE A 99 7.28 -10.93 9.42
CA ILE A 99 7.66 -11.57 8.16
C ILE A 99 6.98 -12.93 8.07
N ARG A 100 6.99 -13.74 9.13
CA ARG A 100 6.28 -15.03 9.18
C ARG A 100 4.78 -14.86 8.92
N LEU A 101 4.14 -13.89 9.58
CA LEU A 101 2.73 -13.59 9.35
C LEU A 101 2.45 -13.21 7.89
N ALA A 102 3.28 -12.35 7.29
CA ALA A 102 3.15 -11.96 5.90
C ALA A 102 3.39 -13.13 4.94
N THR A 103 4.42 -13.94 5.16
CA THR A 103 4.68 -15.14 4.34
C THR A 103 3.55 -16.17 4.45
N TRP A 104 2.95 -16.33 5.64
CA TRP A 104 1.77 -17.17 5.82
C TRP A 104 0.57 -16.60 5.05
N ALA A 105 0.32 -15.31 5.17
CA ALA A 105 -0.79 -14.65 4.47
C ALA A 105 -0.62 -14.72 2.94
N LEU A 106 0.63 -14.67 2.46
CA LEU A 106 0.99 -14.73 1.04
C LEU A 106 1.25 -16.15 0.51
N LYS A 107 1.17 -17.17 1.38
CA LYS A 107 1.35 -18.58 0.98
C LYS A 107 0.25 -19.02 0.00
N ASN A 108 0.58 -19.97 -0.88
CA ASN A 108 -0.30 -20.55 -1.88
C ASN A 108 -0.98 -19.45 -2.72
N ASP A 109 -0.18 -18.69 -3.49
CA ASP A 109 -0.68 -17.59 -4.32
C ASP A 109 -1.50 -16.57 -3.54
N ALA A 110 -1.02 -16.20 -2.34
CA ALA A 110 -1.72 -15.31 -1.43
C ALA A 110 -3.19 -15.68 -1.12
N CYS A 111 -3.54 -16.98 -1.19
CA CYS A 111 -4.90 -17.47 -0.97
C CYS A 111 -5.45 -17.07 0.40
N TYR A 112 -4.62 -17.07 1.45
CA TYR A 112 -5.04 -16.66 2.79
C TYR A 112 -5.34 -15.17 2.86
N ALA A 113 -4.46 -14.30 2.35
CA ALA A 113 -4.71 -12.87 2.31
C ALA A 113 -5.96 -12.55 1.49
N LYS A 114 -6.11 -13.16 0.30
CA LYS A 114 -7.33 -13.04 -0.54
C LYS A 114 -8.58 -13.44 0.24
N SER A 115 -8.55 -14.58 0.93
CA SER A 115 -9.66 -15.09 1.73
C SER A 115 -10.00 -14.17 2.92
N ILE A 116 -8.98 -13.63 3.62
CA ILE A 116 -9.17 -12.70 4.73
C ILE A 116 -9.88 -11.43 4.24
N PHE A 117 -9.39 -10.79 3.18
CA PHE A 117 -10.02 -9.57 2.67
C PHE A 117 -11.38 -9.82 2.02
N ALA A 118 -11.59 -10.97 1.36
CA ALA A 118 -12.90 -11.36 0.87
C ALA A 118 -13.90 -11.58 2.02
N PHE A 119 -13.49 -12.27 3.08
CA PHE A 119 -14.30 -12.46 4.28
C PHE A 119 -14.62 -11.12 4.96
N LEU A 120 -13.63 -10.25 5.14
CA LEU A 120 -13.83 -8.91 5.69
C LEU A 120 -14.75 -8.06 4.82
N ALA A 121 -14.69 -8.17 3.49
CA ALA A 121 -15.62 -7.51 2.58
C ALA A 121 -17.05 -8.03 2.77
N ILE A 122 -17.25 -9.35 2.81
CA ILE A 122 -18.57 -9.95 3.03
C ILE A 122 -19.14 -9.53 4.39
N LEU A 123 -18.33 -9.59 5.45
CA LEU A 123 -18.74 -9.18 6.80
C LEU A 123 -19.11 -7.69 6.86
N SER A 124 -18.32 -6.84 6.21
CA SER A 124 -18.58 -5.39 6.09
C SER A 124 -19.89 -5.12 5.35
N LEU A 125 -20.13 -5.82 4.24
CA LEU A 125 -21.36 -5.72 3.48
C LEU A 125 -22.56 -6.17 4.31
N ALA A 126 -22.48 -7.35 4.94
CA ALA A 126 -23.53 -7.90 5.76
C ALA A 126 -23.89 -6.97 6.93
N SER A 127 -22.89 -6.43 7.64
CA SER A 127 -23.11 -5.50 8.75
C SER A 127 -23.79 -4.21 8.28
N THR A 128 -23.29 -3.60 7.20
CA THR A 128 -23.86 -2.37 6.64
C THR A 128 -25.32 -2.56 6.26
N TRP A 129 -25.61 -3.65 5.54
CA TRP A 129 -26.95 -3.97 5.06
C TRP A 129 -27.92 -4.31 6.18
N TYR A 130 -27.45 -5.00 7.22
CA TYR A 130 -28.23 -5.23 8.43
C TYR A 130 -28.72 -3.90 9.05
N TYR A 131 -27.82 -2.93 9.23
CA TYR A 131 -28.20 -1.63 9.79
C TYR A 131 -29.00 -0.78 8.81
N MET A 132 -28.75 -0.87 7.51
CA MET A 132 -29.53 -0.17 6.49
C MET A 132 -30.98 -0.66 6.46
N LEU A 133 -31.20 -1.97 6.52
CA LEU A 133 -32.53 -2.58 6.66
C LEU A 133 -33.22 -2.15 7.97
N SER A 134 -32.47 -2.16 9.07
CA SER A 134 -32.96 -1.70 10.38
C SER A 134 -33.35 -0.22 10.37
N PHE A 135 -32.58 0.62 9.68
CA PHE A 135 -32.87 2.04 9.49
C PHE A 135 -34.12 2.25 8.62
N LEU A 136 -34.26 1.53 7.51
CA LEU A 136 -35.44 1.60 6.65
C LEU A 136 -36.71 1.22 7.42
N ARG A 137 -36.65 0.14 8.21
CA ARG A 137 -37.74 -0.24 9.10
C ARG A 137 -38.08 0.87 10.10
N HIS A 138 -37.06 1.44 10.75
CA HIS A 138 -37.25 2.52 11.72
C HIS A 138 -37.88 3.77 11.09
N SER A 139 -37.39 4.20 9.93
CA SER A 139 -37.90 5.35 9.20
C SER A 139 -39.33 5.12 8.66
N TYR A 140 -39.67 3.88 8.29
CA TYR A 140 -41.04 3.52 7.90
C TYR A 140 -42.03 3.60 9.07
N LEU A 141 -41.66 3.07 10.24
CA LEU A 141 -42.50 3.18 11.44
C LEU A 141 -42.71 4.64 11.86
N ALA A 142 -41.65 5.44 11.83
CA ALA A 142 -41.73 6.87 12.11
C ALA A 142 -42.63 7.61 11.10
N TYR A 143 -42.60 7.23 9.83
CA TYR A 143 -43.52 7.78 8.81
C TYR A 143 -44.98 7.43 9.10
N LEU A 144 -45.28 6.19 9.48
CA LEU A 144 -46.64 5.78 9.84
C LEU A 144 -47.16 6.57 11.04
N GLU A 145 -46.32 6.74 12.07
CA GLU A 145 -46.64 7.55 13.24
C GLU A 145 -46.92 9.02 12.86
N ARG A 146 -46.07 9.64 12.03
CA ARG A 146 -46.30 11.00 11.51
C ARG A 146 -47.62 11.10 10.74
N CYS A 147 -47.95 10.12 9.92
CA CYS A 147 -49.20 10.11 9.17
C CYS A 147 -50.42 10.02 10.10
N HIS A 148 -50.34 9.20 11.14
CA HIS A 148 -51.40 9.10 12.16
C HIS A 148 -51.58 10.43 12.91
N LEU A 149 -50.48 11.11 13.28
CA LEU A 149 -50.54 12.38 14.00
C LEU A 149 -51.02 13.55 13.13
N THR A 150 -50.64 13.58 11.86
CA THR A 150 -50.96 14.69 10.94
C THR A 150 -52.28 14.49 10.19
N SER A 151 -52.99 13.39 10.42
CA SER A 151 -54.16 12.98 9.63
C SER A 151 -53.88 12.95 8.12
N TYR A 152 -52.63 12.69 7.74
CA TYR A 152 -52.24 12.58 6.35
C TYR A 152 -52.95 11.36 5.75
N PRO A 153 -53.60 11.49 4.58
CA PRO A 153 -54.38 10.40 4.00
C PRO A 153 -53.46 9.23 3.66
N LEU A 154 -53.48 8.22 4.52
CA LEU A 154 -52.86 6.93 4.28
C LEU A 154 -53.79 6.10 3.39
N PRO A 155 -53.26 5.40 2.38
CA PRO A 155 -54.00 4.35 1.69
C PRO A 155 -54.56 3.35 2.71
N PRO A 156 -55.70 2.70 2.46
CA PRO A 156 -56.29 1.75 3.40
C PRO A 156 -55.31 0.64 3.79
N ALA A 157 -55.53 0.04 4.97
CA ALA A 157 -54.68 -1.06 5.45
C ALA A 157 -54.69 -2.19 4.41
N PRO A 158 -53.51 -2.64 3.93
CA PRO A 158 -53.48 -3.72 2.96
C PRO A 158 -54.03 -4.99 3.62
N PRO A 159 -54.85 -5.79 2.92
CA PRO A 159 -55.29 -7.06 3.44
C PRO A 159 -54.10 -7.97 3.80
N PRO A 160 -54.29 -8.94 4.72
CA PRO A 160 -53.25 -9.91 5.07
C PRO A 160 -52.80 -10.65 3.80
N PHE A 161 -51.51 -10.98 3.74
CA PHE A 161 -50.98 -11.74 2.60
C PHE A 161 -51.39 -13.20 2.79
N ASP A 162 -52.42 -13.61 2.08
CA ASP A 162 -52.97 -14.96 2.13
C ASP A 162 -52.81 -15.64 0.77
N LEU A 163 -51.86 -16.57 0.69
CA LEU A 163 -51.59 -17.36 -0.52
C LEU A 163 -52.78 -18.25 -0.91
N ALA A 164 -53.67 -18.59 0.03
CA ALA A 164 -54.88 -19.34 -0.27
C ALA A 164 -55.94 -18.49 -1.01
N ARG A 165 -55.77 -17.17 -1.04
CA ARG A 165 -56.70 -16.23 -1.68
C ARG A 165 -55.95 -15.38 -2.72
N PRO A 166 -55.60 -15.94 -3.88
CA PRO A 166 -54.82 -15.24 -4.90
C PRO A 166 -55.49 -13.95 -5.41
N ALA A 167 -56.83 -13.89 -5.36
CA ALA A 167 -57.60 -12.68 -5.69
C ALA A 167 -57.27 -11.47 -4.78
N LEU A 168 -56.81 -11.71 -3.54
CA LEU A 168 -56.41 -10.65 -2.60
C LEU A 168 -54.92 -10.29 -2.70
N LEU A 169 -54.10 -11.11 -3.36
CA LEU A 169 -52.66 -10.85 -3.48
C LEU A 169 -52.37 -9.58 -4.27
N VAL A 170 -53.04 -9.39 -5.41
CA VAL A 170 -52.80 -8.22 -6.27
C VAL A 170 -53.21 -6.91 -5.57
N PRO A 171 -54.41 -6.78 -4.97
CA PRO A 171 -54.76 -5.60 -4.18
C PRO A 171 -53.86 -5.38 -2.95
N ALA A 172 -53.48 -6.46 -2.24
CA ALA A 172 -52.57 -6.37 -1.09
C ALA A 172 -51.22 -5.80 -1.50
N LEU A 173 -50.64 -6.32 -2.58
CA LEU A 173 -49.36 -5.90 -3.13
C LEU A 173 -49.45 -4.47 -3.65
N HIS A 174 -50.50 -4.12 -4.39
CA HIS A 174 -50.72 -2.76 -4.89
C HIS A 174 -50.83 -1.72 -3.76
N LEU A 175 -51.62 -1.98 -2.71
CA LEU A 175 -51.78 -1.06 -1.58
C LEU A 175 -50.49 -0.90 -0.77
N ARG A 176 -49.73 -1.99 -0.57
CA ARG A 176 -48.39 -1.91 0.03
C ARG A 176 -47.47 -1.07 -0.83
N ILE A 177 -47.48 -1.29 -2.15
CA ILE A 177 -46.66 -0.50 -3.06
C ILE A 177 -46.98 0.98 -3.00
N LEU A 178 -48.27 1.31 -2.96
CA LEU A 178 -48.70 2.69 -2.95
C LEU A 178 -48.27 3.39 -1.65
N ARG A 179 -48.49 2.76 -0.48
CA ARG A 179 -48.02 3.28 0.82
C ARG A 179 -46.52 3.53 0.85
N ILE A 180 -45.77 2.60 0.27
CA ILE A 180 -44.31 2.66 0.19
C ILE A 180 -43.83 3.73 -0.77
N SER A 181 -44.44 3.82 -1.95
CA SER A 181 -44.09 4.85 -2.92
C SER A 181 -44.31 6.23 -2.33
N GLN A 182 -45.37 6.41 -1.54
CA GLN A 182 -45.66 7.64 -0.81
C GLN A 182 -44.63 7.88 0.30
N TRP A 183 -44.24 6.84 1.04
CA TRP A 183 -43.16 6.88 2.03
C TRP A 183 -41.84 7.34 1.40
N LEU A 184 -41.35 6.63 0.38
CA LEU A 184 -40.11 6.94 -0.32
C LEU A 184 -40.14 8.32 -1.00
N ALA A 185 -41.27 8.72 -1.57
CA ALA A 185 -41.43 10.05 -2.17
C ALA A 185 -41.42 11.16 -1.11
N SER A 186 -41.92 10.88 0.10
CA SER A 186 -41.90 11.83 1.22
C SER A 186 -40.55 11.92 1.92
N LEU A 187 -39.66 10.96 1.67
CA LEU A 187 -38.42 10.82 2.41
C LEU A 187 -37.18 11.17 1.62
N SER A 188 -36.37 12.02 2.23
CA SER A 188 -34.95 12.12 1.95
C SER A 188 -34.19 11.19 2.91
N LEU A 189 -34.27 9.86 2.70
CA LEU A 189 -33.67 8.84 3.60
C LEU A 189 -32.22 9.16 3.98
N PHE A 190 -31.41 9.51 2.98
CA PHE A 190 -30.00 9.86 3.17
C PHE A 190 -29.83 11.13 4.00
N LYS A 191 -30.70 12.13 3.82
CA LYS A 191 -30.71 13.34 4.64
C LYS A 191 -31.12 13.04 6.07
N GLU A 192 -32.16 12.23 6.31
CA GLU A 192 -32.56 11.86 7.68
C GLU A 192 -31.44 11.10 8.40
N ALA A 193 -30.84 10.11 7.73
CA ALA A 193 -29.72 9.35 8.26
C ALA A 193 -28.55 10.26 8.68
N TRP A 194 -28.10 11.14 7.77
CA TRP A 194 -27.00 12.05 8.08
C TRP A 194 -27.37 13.14 9.09
N MET A 195 -28.61 13.62 9.11
CA MET A 195 -29.06 14.58 10.12
C MET A 195 -29.03 13.98 11.53
N GLU A 196 -29.34 12.69 11.69
CA GLU A 196 -29.20 12.02 12.99
C GLU A 196 -27.73 11.81 13.36
N VAL A 197 -26.87 11.54 12.38
CA VAL A 197 -25.43 11.33 12.59
C VAL A 197 -24.71 12.60 13.04
N ILE A 198 -25.13 13.75 12.50
CA ILE A 198 -24.54 15.07 12.79
C ILE A 198 -25.30 15.81 13.90
N ARG A 199 -26.24 15.15 14.57
CA ARG A 199 -27.15 15.78 15.53
C ARG A 199 -26.40 16.34 16.74
N ASP A 200 -25.56 15.51 17.34
CA ASP A 200 -24.85 15.82 18.59
C ASP A 200 -23.35 15.54 18.45
N ALA A 201 -22.52 16.22 19.24
CA ALA A 201 -21.07 16.04 19.19
C ALA A 201 -20.59 14.60 19.54
N PRO A 202 -21.21 13.85 20.48
CA PRO A 202 -20.85 12.46 20.74
C PRO A 202 -21.14 11.54 19.54
N SER A 203 -22.26 11.75 18.84
CA SER A 203 -22.59 11.03 17.60
C SER A 203 -21.61 11.37 16.47
N TRP A 204 -21.24 12.65 16.36
CA TRP A 204 -20.26 13.09 15.38
C TRP A 204 -18.84 12.57 15.66
N TRP A 205 -18.47 12.33 16.93
CA TRP A 205 -17.13 11.88 17.31
C TRP A 205 -16.69 10.66 16.49
N TRP A 206 -17.50 9.61 16.42
CA TRP A 206 -17.20 8.41 15.64
C TRP A 206 -17.31 8.63 14.13
N SER A 207 -18.36 9.32 13.69
CA SER A 207 -18.59 9.53 12.26
C SER A 207 -17.57 10.47 11.62
N SER A 208 -16.95 11.35 12.42
CA SER A 208 -15.86 12.20 11.95
C SER A 208 -14.62 11.38 11.58
N GLU A 209 -14.28 10.33 12.33
CA GLU A 209 -13.09 9.49 12.08
C GLU A 209 -13.16 8.78 10.74
N ILE A 210 -14.33 8.21 10.40
CA ILE A 210 -14.53 7.60 9.08
C ILE A 210 -14.47 8.65 7.96
N CYS A 211 -14.91 9.88 8.21
CA CYS A 211 -14.77 10.97 7.24
C CYS A 211 -13.31 11.44 7.09
N ILE A 212 -12.54 11.49 8.18
CA ILE A 212 -11.13 11.88 8.15
C ILE A 212 -10.31 10.83 7.40
N ILE A 213 -10.49 9.53 7.69
CA ILE A 213 -9.75 8.47 7.01
C ILE A 213 -10.10 8.43 5.51
N THR A 214 -11.36 8.64 5.14
CA THR A 214 -11.80 8.60 3.74
C THR A 214 -11.27 9.77 2.92
N VAL A 215 -11.41 11.00 3.42
CA VAL A 215 -10.92 12.21 2.76
C VAL A 215 -9.39 12.26 2.73
N GLY A 216 -8.75 11.90 3.84
CA GLY A 216 -7.30 12.02 4.00
C GLY A 216 -6.57 10.78 3.51
N ALA A 217 -6.36 9.83 4.42
CA ALA A 217 -5.45 8.72 4.23
C ALA A 217 -5.85 7.82 3.05
N TRP A 218 -7.13 7.42 2.99
CA TRP A 218 -7.60 6.42 2.05
C TRP A 218 -7.76 6.97 0.62
N ALA A 219 -8.32 8.17 0.42
CA ALA A 219 -8.40 8.74 -0.93
C ALA A 219 -7.01 8.97 -1.55
N LEU A 220 -6.04 9.43 -0.76
CA LEU A 220 -4.65 9.53 -1.22
C LEU A 220 -4.05 8.15 -1.47
N PHE A 221 -4.26 7.19 -0.57
CA PHE A 221 -3.76 5.82 -0.74
C PHE A 221 -4.28 5.19 -2.03
N LEU A 222 -5.59 5.27 -2.28
CA LEU A 222 -6.24 4.83 -3.51
C LEU A 222 -5.57 5.44 -4.75
N ARG A 223 -5.35 6.76 -4.74
CA ARG A 223 -4.66 7.47 -5.83
C ARG A 223 -3.25 6.94 -6.05
N HIS A 224 -2.43 6.91 -4.99
CA HIS A 224 -1.02 6.53 -5.10
C HIS A 224 -0.83 5.05 -5.48
N GLU A 225 -1.60 4.14 -4.88
CA GLU A 225 -1.56 2.73 -5.24
C GLU A 225 -2.18 2.44 -6.59
N GLY A 226 -3.23 3.17 -6.95
CA GLY A 226 -3.82 3.10 -8.28
C GLY A 226 -2.84 3.53 -9.37
N GLU A 227 -2.03 4.56 -9.11
CA GLU A 227 -0.92 4.96 -10.00
C GLU A 227 0.17 3.87 -10.02
N ARG A 228 0.66 3.46 -8.85
CA ARG A 228 1.78 2.52 -8.70
C ARG A 228 1.47 1.17 -9.34
N LEU A 229 0.31 0.59 -9.03
CA LEU A 229 -0.12 -0.71 -9.53
C LEU A 229 -0.90 -0.61 -10.86
N ARG A 230 -1.10 0.62 -11.35
CA ARG A 230 -1.85 0.91 -12.58
C ARG A 230 -3.25 0.30 -12.55
N ILE A 231 -3.93 0.40 -11.42
CA ILE A 231 -5.32 -0.02 -11.28
C ILE A 231 -6.18 1.03 -11.97
N PRO A 232 -6.88 0.69 -13.06
CA PRO A 232 -7.70 1.67 -13.75
C PRO A 232 -8.95 1.98 -12.92
N HIS A 233 -9.47 3.20 -13.08
CA HIS A 233 -10.76 3.63 -12.54
C HIS A 233 -10.87 3.55 -11.02
N VAL A 234 -9.79 3.85 -10.30
CA VAL A 234 -9.76 3.93 -8.83
C VAL A 234 -10.94 4.71 -8.24
N TRP A 235 -11.41 5.76 -8.93
CA TRP A 235 -12.57 6.54 -8.52
C TRP A 235 -13.85 5.69 -8.33
N THR A 236 -14.01 4.57 -9.04
CA THR A 236 -15.18 3.68 -8.87
C THR A 236 -15.16 2.99 -7.50
N VAL A 237 -13.97 2.71 -6.96
CA VAL A 237 -13.81 2.15 -5.61
C VAL A 237 -14.22 3.19 -4.57
N MET A 238 -13.80 4.45 -4.75
CA MET A 238 -14.25 5.54 -3.88
C MET A 238 -15.77 5.74 -3.99
N ALA A 239 -16.32 5.76 -5.20
CA ALA A 239 -17.77 5.86 -5.41
C ALA A 239 -18.54 4.70 -4.78
N LEU A 240 -18.03 3.47 -4.89
CA LEU A 240 -18.60 2.31 -4.22
C LEU A 240 -18.59 2.48 -2.70
N GLY A 241 -17.52 3.06 -2.15
CA GLY A 241 -17.44 3.41 -0.73
C GLY A 241 -18.50 4.42 -0.29
N GLN A 242 -18.77 5.43 -1.12
CA GLN A 242 -19.79 6.46 -0.86
C GLN A 242 -21.23 5.92 -0.99
N LEU A 243 -21.45 4.92 -1.84
CA LEU A 243 -22.77 4.32 -2.07
C LEU A 243 -23.09 3.21 -1.05
N VAL A 244 -22.13 2.32 -0.77
CA VAL A 244 -22.38 1.13 0.05
C VAL A 244 -21.86 1.35 1.46
N ALA A 245 -20.55 1.16 1.62
CA ALA A 245 -19.83 1.24 2.88
C ALA A 245 -18.35 1.38 2.54
N ILE A 246 -17.66 2.19 3.33
CA ILE A 246 -16.24 2.45 3.15
C ILE A 246 -15.43 1.19 3.44
N SER A 247 -15.77 0.44 4.49
CA SER A 247 -15.09 -0.83 4.84
C SER A 247 -15.21 -1.85 3.72
N PHE A 248 -16.37 -1.98 3.08
CA PHE A 248 -16.55 -2.89 1.96
C PHE A 248 -15.65 -2.51 0.78
N ALA A 249 -15.68 -1.24 0.36
CA ALA A 249 -14.83 -0.75 -0.73
C ALA A 249 -13.33 -0.82 -0.39
N PHE A 250 -12.95 -0.55 0.86
CA PHE A 250 -11.58 -0.67 1.36
C PHE A 250 -11.06 -2.11 1.24
N ASN A 251 -11.87 -3.09 1.66
CA ASN A 251 -11.50 -4.51 1.56
C ASN A 251 -11.42 -5.01 0.11
N LEU A 252 -12.34 -4.58 -0.76
CA LEU A 252 -12.26 -4.89 -2.19
C LEU A 252 -11.04 -4.26 -2.86
N PHE A 253 -10.66 -3.05 -2.44
CA PHE A 253 -9.44 -2.43 -2.94
C PHE A 253 -8.19 -3.20 -2.53
N ASN A 254 -8.09 -3.61 -1.26
CA ASN A 254 -6.96 -4.41 -0.79
C ASN A 254 -6.88 -5.76 -1.50
N LEU A 255 -8.04 -6.38 -1.75
CA LEU A 255 -8.12 -7.58 -2.58
C LEU A 255 -7.59 -7.32 -4.00
N ALA A 256 -7.96 -6.18 -4.60
CA ALA A 256 -7.46 -5.78 -5.91
C ALA A 256 -5.95 -5.52 -5.93
N VAL A 257 -5.42 -4.90 -4.87
CA VAL A 257 -3.98 -4.69 -4.66
C VAL A 257 -3.25 -6.02 -4.61
N ILE A 258 -3.76 -7.01 -3.87
CA ILE A 258 -3.13 -8.35 -3.76
C ILE A 258 -3.10 -9.06 -5.11
N TYR A 259 -4.23 -9.11 -5.83
CA TYR A 259 -4.28 -9.71 -7.17
C TYR A 259 -3.32 -9.03 -8.15
N ARG A 260 -3.12 -7.72 -8.02
CA ARG A 260 -2.21 -6.97 -8.89
C ARG A 260 -0.75 -7.16 -8.51
N LEU A 261 -0.42 -7.16 -7.23
CA LEU A 261 0.94 -7.43 -6.75
C LEU A 261 1.43 -8.80 -7.22
N GLU A 262 0.59 -9.82 -7.08
CA GLU A 262 0.87 -11.17 -7.58
C GLU A 262 1.09 -11.19 -9.10
N ALA A 263 0.29 -10.46 -9.87
CA ALA A 263 0.49 -10.36 -11.31
C ALA A 263 1.82 -9.68 -11.68
N TYR A 264 2.24 -8.64 -10.93
CA TYR A 264 3.55 -8.02 -11.14
C TYR A 264 4.69 -8.95 -10.75
N ASP A 265 4.61 -9.59 -9.58
CA ASP A 265 5.62 -10.54 -9.12
C ASP A 265 5.68 -11.76 -10.08
N LEU A 266 4.57 -12.20 -10.67
CA LEU A 266 4.54 -13.25 -11.71
C LEU A 266 5.21 -12.81 -13.02
N ILE A 267 5.02 -11.55 -13.42
CA ILE A 267 5.69 -10.99 -14.61
C ILE A 267 7.20 -10.87 -14.33
N ASP A 268 7.56 -10.38 -13.15
CA ASP A 268 8.96 -10.20 -12.73
C ASP A 268 9.67 -11.55 -12.62
N THR A 269 9.03 -12.53 -11.98
CA THR A 269 9.54 -13.91 -11.89
C THR A 269 9.56 -14.63 -13.23
N ARG A 270 8.70 -14.29 -14.22
CA ARG A 270 8.82 -14.82 -15.59
C ARG A 270 9.98 -14.19 -16.34
N SER A 271 10.24 -12.89 -16.18
CA SER A 271 11.47 -12.28 -16.70
C SER A 271 12.72 -12.81 -16.01
N GLU A 272 12.62 -13.15 -14.72
CA GLU A 272 13.69 -13.77 -13.96
C GLU A 272 13.78 -15.28 -14.13
N LYS A 273 12.76 -16.00 -14.65
CA LYS A 273 12.85 -17.46 -14.88
C LYS A 273 13.85 -17.85 -15.97
N THR A 274 14.40 -16.86 -16.69
CA THR A 274 15.67 -16.99 -17.42
C THR A 274 16.90 -17.17 -16.53
N PHE A 275 16.78 -17.01 -15.21
CA PHE A 275 17.81 -17.13 -14.16
C PHE A 275 17.19 -17.59 -12.81
N LYS A 276 17.16 -18.91 -12.59
CA LYS A 276 16.64 -19.58 -11.37
C LYS A 276 17.18 -18.98 -10.05
N ALA A 277 16.30 -18.72 -9.06
CA ALA A 277 16.63 -18.82 -7.63
C ALA A 277 15.39 -18.97 -6.72
N LYS A 278 15.47 -19.93 -5.77
CA LYS A 278 14.45 -20.34 -4.77
C LYS A 278 14.43 -19.41 -3.53
N HIS A 279 13.28 -19.40 -2.83
CA HIS A 279 12.92 -18.64 -1.61
C HIS A 279 13.93 -18.73 -0.44
N ARG A 280 13.92 -17.76 0.50
CA ARG A 280 14.91 -17.58 1.60
C ARG A 280 14.27 -17.13 2.94
N VAL A 281 14.81 -17.59 4.09
CA VAL A 281 14.47 -17.16 5.48
C VAL A 281 15.39 -15.99 5.89
N ILE A 282 15.58 -15.55 7.14
CA ILE A 282 16.66 -14.61 7.55
C ILE A 282 17.46 -15.28 8.69
N THR A 283 18.79 -15.37 8.59
CA THR A 283 19.67 -15.91 9.66
C THR A 283 20.68 -14.85 10.12
N PRO A 284 21.19 -14.90 11.34
CA PRO A 284 22.37 -14.13 11.71
C PRO A 284 23.56 -14.50 10.81
N ARG A 285 24.32 -13.52 10.31
CA ARG A 285 25.71 -13.79 9.88
C ARG A 285 26.51 -14.13 11.14
N GLU A 286 27.04 -15.34 11.22
CA GLU A 286 28.00 -15.70 12.26
C GLU A 286 29.28 -14.92 11.98
N ASP A 287 29.62 -13.98 12.88
CA ASP A 287 30.90 -13.29 12.88
C ASP A 287 31.95 -14.28 13.40
N ASP A 288 32.22 -15.35 12.64
CA ASP A 288 33.25 -16.36 12.96
C ASP A 288 34.67 -15.85 12.64
N THR A 289 34.87 -14.54 12.75
CA THR A 289 36.24 -14.03 12.89
C THR A 289 36.58 -14.07 14.37
N PRO A 290 37.32 -15.09 14.86
CA PRO A 290 37.96 -14.95 16.16
C PRO A 290 38.78 -13.66 16.14
N PRO A 291 38.86 -12.90 17.25
CA PRO A 291 39.73 -11.74 17.33
C PRO A 291 41.14 -12.23 16.97
N SER A 292 41.64 -11.82 15.81
CA SER A 292 42.99 -12.14 15.39
C SER A 292 43.93 -11.68 16.50
N PRO A 293 44.76 -12.57 17.09
CA PRO A 293 45.85 -12.11 17.94
C PRO A 293 46.82 -11.27 17.09
N PRO A 294 47.58 -10.33 17.69
CA PRO A 294 48.54 -9.53 16.95
C PRO A 294 49.54 -10.45 16.25
N GLU A 295 49.62 -10.31 14.93
CA GLU A 295 50.53 -11.05 14.06
C GLU A 295 51.97 -10.58 14.34
N ILE A 296 52.68 -11.35 15.16
CA ILE A 296 54.13 -11.19 15.39
C ILE A 296 54.81 -12.53 15.08
N TRP A 297 55.72 -12.47 14.09
CA TRP A 297 56.75 -13.42 13.65
C TRP A 297 56.45 -14.37 12.46
N PRO A 298 57.43 -14.56 11.55
CA PRO A 298 57.31 -15.35 10.33
C PRO A 298 57.64 -16.84 10.58
N PRO A 299 57.13 -17.77 9.75
CA PRO A 299 57.46 -19.19 9.89
C PRO A 299 58.78 -19.54 9.19
N PRO A 300 59.47 -20.59 9.67
CA PRO A 300 60.78 -21.01 9.19
C PRO A 300 60.69 -21.91 7.95
N GLN A 301 61.81 -21.94 7.23
CA GLN A 301 62.09 -22.74 6.06
C GLN A 301 62.81 -24.05 6.46
N ARG A 302 62.30 -25.22 6.03
CA ARG A 302 63.05 -26.47 5.71
C ARG A 302 62.09 -27.57 5.20
N ASP A 303 62.19 -27.93 3.92
CA ASP A 303 62.84 -29.14 3.36
C ASP A 303 61.95 -30.41 3.45
N ARG A 304 61.29 -30.84 2.36
CA ARG A 304 61.75 -31.71 1.24
C ARG A 304 61.44 -33.20 1.50
N LEU A 305 60.59 -33.83 0.66
CA LEU A 305 60.90 -35.00 -0.21
C LEU A 305 59.68 -35.82 -0.70
N ALA A 306 59.86 -36.38 -1.90
CA ALA A 306 59.27 -37.60 -2.51
C ALA A 306 57.80 -37.54 -2.97
N GLN A 307 57.52 -37.66 -4.29
CA GLN A 307 57.28 -38.92 -5.06
C GLN A 307 56.04 -39.68 -4.51
N GLU A 308 55.04 -40.10 -5.26
CA GLU A 308 54.94 -40.52 -6.66
C GLU A 308 53.44 -40.62 -7.05
N ARG A 309 53.16 -40.61 -8.36
CA ARG A 309 51.86 -40.83 -9.06
C ARG A 309 51.26 -42.24 -8.72
N PRO A 310 50.05 -42.72 -9.17
CA PRO A 310 49.43 -42.34 -10.45
C PRO A 310 47.90 -42.59 -10.75
N PHE A 311 47.43 -41.97 -11.86
CA PHE A 311 46.27 -42.26 -12.77
C PHE A 311 44.83 -42.34 -12.17
N HIS A 312 43.67 -42.16 -12.86
CA HIS A 312 43.21 -42.28 -14.26
C HIS A 312 41.80 -41.64 -14.45
N VAL A 313 41.53 -40.99 -15.60
CA VAL A 313 40.35 -41.07 -16.55
C VAL A 313 38.90 -40.96 -15.98
N ALA A 314 37.89 -40.26 -16.55
CA ALA A 314 37.42 -40.12 -17.93
C ALA A 314 36.37 -38.99 -18.04
N MET A 315 36.17 -38.41 -19.23
CA MET A 315 34.86 -37.90 -19.65
C MET A 315 34.37 -38.70 -20.86
N ARG A 316 33.19 -39.30 -20.74
CA ARG A 316 32.38 -39.84 -21.84
C ARG A 316 31.00 -39.19 -21.79
N PHE A 317 30.60 -38.56 -22.89
CA PHE A 317 29.20 -38.22 -23.14
C PHE A 317 28.46 -39.49 -23.59
N ALA A 318 27.32 -39.78 -22.97
CA ALA A 318 26.38 -40.78 -23.45
C ALA A 318 25.39 -40.08 -24.40
N GLU A 319 25.45 -40.46 -25.67
CA GLU A 319 24.44 -40.18 -26.68
C GLU A 319 23.42 -41.34 -26.60
N THR A 320 22.18 -41.03 -26.22
CA THR A 320 21.08 -41.99 -26.22
C THR A 320 20.53 -42.15 -27.62
N THR A 321 21.06 -43.11 -28.38
CA THR A 321 20.35 -43.68 -29.54
C THR A 321 19.85 -45.08 -29.20
N ASP A 322 18.54 -45.19 -29.24
CA ASP A 322 17.74 -46.39 -29.08
C ASP A 322 17.94 -47.34 -30.28
N ARG A 323 18.57 -48.51 -30.06
CA ARG A 323 18.36 -49.75 -30.84
C ARG A 323 19.21 -50.92 -30.34
N ARG A 324 18.54 -51.99 -29.88
CA ARG A 324 19.03 -53.38 -29.92
C ARG A 324 19.16 -53.83 -31.39
N PRO A 325 20.15 -54.66 -31.80
CA PRO A 325 20.27 -56.03 -31.29
C PRO A 325 21.70 -56.64 -31.17
N ALA A 326 21.73 -57.72 -30.37
CA ALA A 326 22.54 -58.95 -30.43
C ALA A 326 24.02 -58.95 -30.88
N ALA A 327 24.85 -59.41 -29.93
CA ALA A 327 25.98 -60.34 -30.06
C ALA A 327 27.28 -59.91 -30.77
N SER A 328 28.33 -59.93 -29.93
CA SER A 328 29.64 -60.58 -30.13
C SER A 328 30.88 -59.76 -30.52
N LEU A 329 31.94 -60.11 -29.78
CA LEU A 329 33.38 -60.20 -30.09
C LEU A 329 34.25 -58.94 -30.16
N ASP A 330 35.24 -59.00 -29.25
CA ASP A 330 36.49 -58.25 -29.15
C ASP A 330 37.09 -57.81 -30.49
N THR A 331 37.51 -56.54 -30.56
CA THR A 331 38.75 -56.14 -31.23
C THR A 331 39.17 -54.76 -30.75
N SER A 332 40.39 -54.68 -30.20
CA SER A 332 41.06 -53.47 -29.75
C SER A 332 41.60 -52.66 -30.93
N LEU A 333 41.22 -51.38 -31.02
CA LEU A 333 41.82 -50.40 -31.92
C LEU A 333 42.53 -49.29 -31.11
N PRO A 334 43.65 -48.73 -31.61
CA PRO A 334 44.49 -47.78 -30.88
C PRO A 334 43.88 -46.36 -30.84
N PRO A 335 44.23 -45.54 -29.84
CA PRO A 335 43.68 -44.20 -29.67
C PRO A 335 44.15 -43.25 -30.77
N THR A 336 43.21 -42.63 -31.48
CA THR A 336 43.48 -41.56 -32.45
C THR A 336 43.97 -40.28 -31.76
N PRO A 337 44.93 -39.54 -32.35
CA PRO A 337 45.46 -38.31 -31.80
C PRO A 337 44.40 -37.20 -31.80
N ILE A 338 44.16 -36.60 -30.64
CA ILE A 338 43.27 -35.47 -30.44
C ILE A 338 43.84 -34.27 -31.23
N ARG A 339 43.21 -33.94 -32.37
CA ARG A 339 43.49 -32.69 -33.10
C ARG A 339 43.21 -31.52 -32.17
N SER A 340 44.19 -30.63 -32.01
CA SER A 340 43.98 -29.34 -31.34
C SER A 340 42.83 -28.59 -32.02
N PRO A 341 41.87 -28.03 -31.27
CA PRO A 341 40.80 -27.23 -31.85
C PRO A 341 41.38 -26.06 -32.64
N ASP A 342 40.86 -25.86 -33.84
CA ASP A 342 41.29 -24.86 -34.80
C ASP A 342 41.32 -23.45 -34.14
N PRO A 343 42.40 -22.66 -34.25
CA PRO A 343 42.51 -21.33 -33.62
C PRO A 343 41.50 -20.28 -34.12
N SER A 344 40.58 -20.64 -35.01
CA SER A 344 39.57 -19.77 -35.62
C SER A 344 38.20 -19.79 -34.92
N ILE A 345 38.01 -20.60 -33.88
CA ILE A 345 36.71 -20.71 -33.19
C ILE A 345 36.47 -19.48 -32.29
N ARG A 346 35.62 -18.57 -32.77
CA ARG A 346 35.08 -17.43 -32.00
C ARG A 346 33.85 -17.88 -31.21
N VAL A 347 33.87 -17.68 -29.90
CA VAL A 347 32.71 -17.95 -29.05
C VAL A 347 31.94 -16.66 -28.89
N ILE A 348 30.78 -16.58 -29.56
CA ILE A 348 29.85 -15.46 -29.45
C ILE A 348 28.81 -15.82 -28.39
N SER A 349 28.66 -14.96 -27.39
CA SER A 349 27.61 -15.05 -26.40
C SER A 349 26.59 -13.96 -26.67
N THR A 350 25.38 -14.39 -27.06
CA THR A 350 24.23 -13.50 -27.26
C THR A 350 23.35 -13.55 -26.02
N LYS A 351 23.12 -12.40 -25.40
CA LYS A 351 22.18 -12.23 -24.29
C LYS A 351 21.03 -11.34 -24.75
N LEU A 352 19.85 -11.92 -24.88
CA LEU A 352 18.62 -11.19 -25.17
C LEU A 352 17.91 -10.86 -23.86
N ILE A 353 17.73 -9.56 -23.58
CA ILE A 353 16.97 -9.07 -22.44
C ILE A 353 15.68 -8.46 -22.98
N VAL A 354 14.54 -9.07 -22.65
CA VAL A 354 13.22 -8.57 -23.04
C VAL A 354 12.59 -7.85 -21.86
N GLN A 355 12.49 -6.53 -21.93
CA GLN A 355 11.88 -5.71 -20.89
C GLN A 355 10.50 -5.22 -21.35
N ARG A 356 9.43 -5.75 -20.75
CA ARG A 356 8.06 -5.29 -21.02
C ARG A 356 7.67 -4.20 -20.03
N THR A 357 7.61 -2.96 -20.51
CA THR A 357 7.11 -1.83 -19.73
C THR A 357 5.65 -1.60 -20.09
N PRO A 358 4.69 -1.78 -19.17
CA PRO A 358 3.30 -1.45 -19.48
C PRO A 358 3.20 0.04 -19.87
N LEU A 359 2.25 0.39 -20.73
CA LEU A 359 1.91 1.77 -21.07
C LEU A 359 0.65 2.22 -20.30
N PRO A 360 0.40 3.54 -20.19
CA PRO A 360 -0.82 4.02 -19.57
C PRO A 360 -2.06 3.56 -20.37
N PRO A 361 -3.16 3.21 -19.66
CA PRO A 361 -4.40 2.78 -20.29
C PRO A 361 -4.96 3.88 -21.19
N GLN A 362 -5.78 3.51 -22.19
CA GLN A 362 -6.46 4.50 -23.01
C GLN A 362 -7.36 5.40 -22.15
N PRO A 363 -7.38 6.72 -22.39
CA PRO A 363 -8.10 7.66 -21.56
C PRO A 363 -9.62 7.44 -21.64
N MET A 364 -10.20 7.08 -20.50
CA MET A 364 -11.62 7.09 -20.12
C MET A 364 -12.32 8.43 -20.40
N PHE A 365 -13.66 8.45 -20.49
CA PHE A 365 -14.43 9.69 -20.33
C PHE A 365 -14.08 10.39 -19.00
N MET A 366 -13.98 9.61 -17.91
CA MET A 366 -13.60 10.15 -16.61
C MET A 366 -12.16 10.67 -16.58
N ASP A 367 -11.25 10.10 -17.38
CA ASP A 367 -9.89 10.62 -17.52
C ASP A 367 -9.87 11.94 -18.32
N LYS A 368 -10.81 12.14 -19.27
CA LYS A 368 -11.03 13.43 -19.93
C LYS A 368 -11.54 14.47 -18.93
N VAL A 369 -12.49 14.11 -18.07
CA VAL A 369 -12.98 14.99 -16.98
C VAL A 369 -11.85 15.36 -16.03
N ALA A 370 -11.06 14.36 -15.62
CA ALA A 370 -9.87 14.53 -14.79
C ALA A 370 -8.85 15.47 -15.46
N GLY A 371 -8.62 15.31 -16.76
CA GLY A 371 -7.75 16.18 -17.56
C GLY A 371 -8.26 17.62 -17.67
N ILE A 372 -9.58 17.81 -17.82
CA ILE A 372 -10.20 19.16 -17.78
C ILE A 372 -10.00 19.78 -16.39
N MET A 373 -10.24 19.02 -15.32
CA MET A 373 -10.03 19.49 -13.95
C MET A 373 -8.57 19.89 -13.70
N GLN A 374 -7.61 19.11 -14.20
CA GLN A 374 -6.17 19.42 -14.10
C GLN A 374 -5.76 20.66 -14.92
N ARG A 375 -6.46 20.97 -16.02
CA ARG A 375 -6.25 22.21 -16.77
C ARG A 375 -6.79 23.42 -16.00
N CYS A 376 -7.92 23.27 -15.32
CA CYS A 376 -8.52 24.35 -14.54
C CYS A 376 -7.76 24.63 -13.24
N VAL A 377 -7.32 23.58 -12.56
CA VAL A 377 -6.58 23.67 -11.30
C VAL A 377 -5.33 22.82 -11.46
N PRO A 378 -4.10 23.38 -11.36
CA PRO A 378 -2.89 22.58 -11.43
C PRO A 378 -2.79 21.61 -10.25
N GLU A 379 -2.28 20.38 -10.46
CA GLU A 379 -2.16 19.34 -9.41
C GLU A 379 -1.46 19.82 -8.15
N ARG A 380 -0.41 20.64 -8.34
CA ARG A 380 0.39 21.21 -7.25
C ARG A 380 -0.42 22.04 -6.26
N VAL A 381 -1.54 22.61 -6.71
CA VAL A 381 -2.45 23.43 -5.92
C VAL A 381 -3.71 22.65 -5.58
N GLY A 382 -4.32 21.98 -6.58
CA GLY A 382 -5.59 21.30 -6.43
C GLY A 382 -5.57 20.20 -5.37
N MET A 383 -4.53 19.35 -5.35
CA MET A 383 -4.46 18.23 -4.40
C MET A 383 -4.38 18.68 -2.94
N PRO A 384 -3.41 19.55 -2.53
CA PRO A 384 -3.41 20.11 -1.18
C PRO A 384 -4.72 20.82 -0.84
N VAL A 385 -5.27 21.61 -1.76
CA VAL A 385 -6.50 22.37 -1.53
C VAL A 385 -7.68 21.43 -1.29
N PHE A 386 -7.86 20.38 -2.09
CA PHE A 386 -8.95 19.42 -1.90
C PHE A 386 -8.82 18.62 -0.60
N VAL A 387 -7.61 18.21 -0.23
CA VAL A 387 -7.37 17.52 1.04
C VAL A 387 -7.65 18.45 2.23
N VAL A 388 -7.11 19.67 2.22
CA VAL A 388 -7.30 20.65 3.31
C VAL A 388 -8.76 21.11 3.38
N ALA A 389 -9.41 21.38 2.24
CA ALA A 389 -10.82 21.76 2.20
C ALA A 389 -11.73 20.63 2.67
N GLY A 390 -11.45 19.40 2.24
CA GLY A 390 -12.15 18.21 2.70
C GLY A 390 -12.03 18.02 4.20
N LEU A 391 -10.80 18.02 4.73
CA LEU A 391 -10.57 17.92 6.17
C LEU A 391 -11.23 19.07 6.92
N SER A 392 -11.05 20.31 6.46
CA SER A 392 -11.70 21.49 7.04
C SER A 392 -13.22 21.36 7.06
N SER A 393 -13.82 20.72 6.06
CA SER A 393 -15.26 20.46 6.01
C SER A 393 -15.69 19.45 7.09
N VAL A 394 -14.86 18.45 7.38
CA VAL A 394 -15.09 17.52 8.50
C VAL A 394 -14.93 18.22 9.86
N LEU A 395 -13.99 19.17 9.97
CA LEU A 395 -13.71 19.88 11.24
C LEU A 395 -14.84 20.80 11.65
N ARG A 396 -15.41 21.49 10.67
CA ARG A 396 -16.55 22.37 10.86
C ARG A 396 -17.78 21.49 10.97
N HIS A 397 -18.00 20.93 12.17
CA HIS A 397 -19.15 20.09 12.54
C HIS A 397 -20.36 20.43 11.64
N PRO A 398 -20.69 19.54 10.68
CA PRO A 398 -21.66 19.88 9.66
C PRO A 398 -23.01 20.09 10.33
N ASN A 399 -23.50 21.32 10.29
CA ASN A 399 -24.82 21.67 10.83
C ASN A 399 -25.94 21.59 9.77
N SER A 400 -25.62 21.09 8.57
CA SER A 400 -26.57 20.94 7.48
C SER A 400 -26.17 19.82 6.55
N PHE A 401 -27.17 19.18 5.95
CA PHE A 401 -26.99 18.14 4.94
C PHE A 401 -26.13 18.58 3.74
N THR A 402 -26.28 19.84 3.29
CA THR A 402 -25.47 20.37 2.18
C THR A 402 -23.97 20.33 2.49
N LYS A 403 -23.58 20.65 3.73
CA LYS A 403 -22.17 20.55 4.17
C LYS A 403 -21.67 19.11 4.18
N VAL A 404 -22.53 18.17 4.59
CA VAL A 404 -22.22 16.73 4.50
C VAL A 404 -22.01 16.32 3.04
N MET A 405 -22.85 16.78 2.11
CA MET A 405 -22.71 16.44 0.69
C MET A 405 -21.41 16.97 0.11
N ILE A 406 -21.08 18.22 0.41
CA ILE A 406 -19.80 18.83 0.02
C ILE A 406 -18.61 18.03 0.57
N MET A 407 -18.70 17.56 1.81
CA MET A 407 -17.67 16.71 2.43
C MET A 407 -17.44 15.41 1.64
N HIS A 408 -18.50 14.73 1.17
CA HIS A 408 -18.39 13.50 0.37
C HIS A 408 -17.88 13.73 -1.06
N VAL A 409 -17.99 14.94 -1.58
CA VAL A 409 -17.47 15.29 -2.91
C VAL A 409 -15.93 15.30 -2.91
N PHE A 410 -15.27 15.73 -1.83
CA PHE A 410 -13.82 15.84 -1.80
C PHE A 410 -13.06 14.51 -2.01
N PRO A 411 -13.39 13.39 -1.35
CA PRO A 411 -12.76 12.09 -1.62
C PRO A 411 -12.91 11.66 -3.09
N LEU A 412 -14.07 11.93 -3.69
CA LEU A 412 -14.30 11.65 -5.11
C LEU A 412 -13.44 12.54 -6.00
N LEU A 413 -13.33 13.83 -5.71
CA LEU A 413 -12.43 14.73 -6.44
C LEU A 413 -10.98 14.29 -6.32
N ILE A 414 -10.51 13.93 -5.12
CA ILE A 414 -9.14 13.47 -4.86
C ILE A 414 -8.81 12.18 -5.64
N SER A 415 -9.76 11.24 -5.70
CA SER A 415 -9.60 9.96 -6.43
C SER A 415 -9.81 10.07 -7.94
N LEU A 416 -10.60 11.05 -8.40
CA LEU A 416 -10.80 11.35 -9.82
C LEU A 416 -9.63 12.14 -10.41
N TYR A 417 -8.96 12.94 -9.58
CA TYR A 417 -7.87 13.80 -10.01
C TYR A 417 -6.79 12.95 -10.71
N PRO A 418 -6.33 13.31 -11.91
CA PRO A 418 -5.54 12.40 -12.73
C PRO A 418 -4.28 11.99 -11.97
N ALA A 419 -4.12 10.69 -11.79
CA ALA A 419 -2.97 10.09 -11.12
C ALA A 419 -1.84 9.84 -12.12
N TYR A 420 -2.17 9.59 -13.40
CA TYR A 420 -1.17 9.32 -14.42
C TYR A 420 -0.39 10.59 -14.74
N ARG A 421 0.77 10.75 -14.11
CA ARG A 421 1.81 11.60 -14.69
C ARG A 421 2.09 11.06 -16.07
N GLN A 422 1.93 11.91 -17.08
CA GLN A 422 2.63 11.66 -18.33
C GLN A 422 4.08 11.41 -17.95
N PRO A 423 4.68 10.28 -18.34
CA PRO A 423 6.10 10.09 -18.14
C PRO A 423 6.74 11.32 -18.77
N HIS A 424 7.23 12.23 -17.94
CA HIS A 424 8.10 13.27 -18.44
C HIS A 424 9.21 12.45 -19.07
N ALA A 425 9.35 12.56 -20.39
CA ALA A 425 10.49 12.05 -21.11
C ALA A 425 11.68 12.74 -20.43
N SER A 426 12.18 12.10 -19.38
CA SER A 426 13.37 12.52 -18.70
C SER A 426 14.39 12.30 -19.77
N THR A 427 14.72 13.37 -20.47
CA THR A 427 15.93 13.53 -21.25
C THR A 427 17.05 13.49 -20.23
N SER A 428 17.20 12.34 -19.57
CA SER A 428 18.37 11.98 -18.81
C SER A 428 19.43 11.78 -19.87
N ARG A 429 20.03 12.90 -20.28
CA ARG A 429 21.39 12.92 -20.79
C ARG A 429 22.16 12.05 -19.80
N SER A 430 22.54 10.84 -20.20
CA SER A 430 23.29 9.95 -19.33
C SER A 430 24.65 10.58 -19.15
N THR A 431 24.76 11.50 -18.18
CA THR A 431 26.04 11.83 -17.59
C THR A 431 26.58 10.49 -17.11
N SER A 432 27.66 10.04 -17.76
CA SER A 432 28.42 8.84 -17.43
C SER A 432 28.76 8.90 -15.94
N SER A 433 27.86 8.39 -15.11
CA SER A 433 28.00 8.46 -13.67
C SER A 433 29.08 7.45 -13.34
N ALA A 434 30.21 7.97 -12.85
CA ALA A 434 31.25 7.16 -12.24
C ALA A 434 30.57 6.18 -11.27
N ARG A 435 30.90 4.89 -11.44
CA ARG A 435 30.40 3.78 -10.62
C ARG A 435 30.47 4.20 -9.15
N PRO A 436 29.36 4.17 -8.39
CA PRO A 436 29.44 4.46 -6.98
C PRO A 436 30.46 3.49 -6.37
N PRO A 437 31.49 3.98 -5.67
CA PRO A 437 32.49 3.12 -5.05
C PRO A 437 31.79 2.13 -4.12
N PHE A 438 32.39 0.94 -3.98
CA PHE A 438 31.97 -0.18 -3.13
C PHE A 438 30.96 0.20 -2.05
N VAL A 439 29.84 -0.53 -2.05
CA VAL A 439 28.75 -0.44 -1.08
C VAL A 439 29.30 -0.18 0.33
N GLN A 440 29.20 1.06 0.78
CA GLN A 440 29.65 1.43 2.11
C GLN A 440 28.80 0.69 3.13
N SER A 441 29.47 0.09 4.13
CA SER A 441 28.80 -0.53 5.26
C SER A 441 27.80 0.45 5.89
N THR A 442 26.61 -0.05 6.24
CA THR A 442 25.58 0.80 6.82
C THR A 442 26.11 1.37 8.14
N PRO A 443 26.14 2.70 8.31
CA PRO A 443 26.67 3.28 9.54
C PRO A 443 25.80 2.85 10.72
N ARG A 444 26.42 2.61 11.87
CA ARG A 444 25.74 2.17 13.08
C ARG A 444 24.75 3.23 13.58
N TYR A 445 23.48 3.10 13.22
CA TYR A 445 22.44 4.01 13.68
C TYR A 445 21.94 3.65 15.10
N THR A 446 21.65 4.68 15.88
CA THR A 446 20.90 4.53 17.14
C THR A 446 19.41 4.35 16.85
N ARG A 447 18.66 3.71 17.76
CA ARG A 447 17.18 3.52 17.61
C ARG A 447 16.46 4.85 17.37
N LYS A 448 16.87 5.92 18.06
CA LYS A 448 16.33 7.28 17.89
C LYS A 448 16.59 7.83 16.49
N GLN A 449 17.79 7.64 15.95
CA GLN A 449 18.12 8.06 14.57
C GLN A 449 17.32 7.27 13.54
N ILE A 450 17.08 5.96 13.76
CA ILE A 450 16.25 5.15 12.86
C ILE A 450 14.81 5.67 12.85
N LEU A 451 14.21 5.88 14.03
CA LEU A 451 12.86 6.44 14.15
C LEU A 451 12.78 7.86 13.56
N PHE A 452 13.77 8.70 13.83
CA PHE A 452 13.85 10.03 13.23
C PHE A 452 13.94 9.95 11.71
N LYS A 453 14.73 9.01 11.16
CA LYS A 453 14.83 8.76 9.71
C LYS A 453 13.49 8.31 9.12
N MET A 454 12.76 7.44 9.82
CA MET A 454 11.40 7.01 9.44
C MET A 454 10.41 8.17 9.38
N VAL A 455 10.58 9.22 10.18
CA VAL A 455 9.70 10.41 10.17
C VAL A 455 10.24 11.53 9.27
N SER A 456 11.55 11.61 9.07
CA SER A 456 12.22 12.66 8.31
C SER A 456 11.89 12.63 6.81
N ARG A 457 11.99 13.77 6.13
CA ARG A 457 11.71 13.84 4.68
C ARG A 457 12.66 12.93 3.88
N SER A 458 12.13 12.23 2.88
CA SER A 458 12.95 11.28 2.10
C SER A 458 13.91 12.00 1.14
N LYS A 459 13.45 13.11 0.54
CA LYS A 459 14.23 13.89 -0.44
C LYS A 459 14.19 15.37 -0.07
N MET A 460 15.25 15.88 0.55
CA MET A 460 15.35 17.30 0.94
C MET A 460 15.18 18.27 -0.24
N ARG A 461 15.58 17.86 -1.45
CA ARG A 461 15.49 18.68 -2.68
C ARG A 461 14.11 18.72 -3.31
N LEU A 462 13.22 17.76 -2.99
CA LEU A 462 11.86 17.82 -3.52
C LEU A 462 11.07 18.88 -2.75
N PRO A 463 10.19 19.65 -3.39
CA PRO A 463 9.28 20.52 -2.67
C PRO A 463 8.29 19.69 -1.83
N LEU A 464 7.86 20.24 -0.68
CA LEU A 464 7.03 19.54 0.31
C LEU A 464 5.76 18.91 -0.31
N TRP A 465 5.10 19.62 -1.22
CA TRP A 465 3.86 19.17 -1.87
C TRP A 465 4.06 18.05 -2.90
N LYS A 466 5.30 17.64 -3.21
CA LYS A 466 5.58 16.48 -4.07
C LYS A 466 5.97 15.24 -3.27
N ASP A 467 6.19 15.38 -1.97
CA ASP A 467 6.65 14.30 -1.11
C ASP A 467 5.42 13.62 -0.47
N ALA A 468 5.03 12.46 -1.00
CA ALA A 468 3.88 11.69 -0.51
C ALA A 468 3.99 11.38 0.99
N LYS A 469 5.22 11.15 1.48
CA LYS A 469 5.49 10.91 2.89
C LYS A 469 5.08 12.09 3.77
N VAL A 470 5.33 13.32 3.31
CA VAL A 470 4.97 14.54 4.04
C VAL A 470 3.45 14.69 4.13
N TYR A 471 2.69 14.35 3.08
CA TYR A 471 1.22 14.34 3.16
C TYR A 471 0.73 13.35 4.20
N TYR A 472 1.19 12.11 4.17
CA TYR A 472 0.75 11.09 5.11
C TYR A 472 1.17 11.41 6.55
N LEU A 473 2.37 11.96 6.76
CA LEU A 473 2.79 12.42 8.08
C LEU A 473 1.91 13.58 8.58
N GLY A 474 1.68 14.57 7.73
CA GLY A 474 0.82 15.72 8.05
C GLY A 474 -0.61 15.28 8.35
N LEU A 475 -1.17 14.36 7.55
CA LEU A 475 -2.47 13.75 7.78
C LEU A 475 -2.53 12.97 9.09
N GLY A 476 -1.50 12.21 9.42
CA GLY A 476 -1.40 11.50 10.69
C GLY A 476 -1.45 12.44 11.89
N ILE A 477 -0.64 13.50 11.86
CA ILE A 477 -0.60 14.53 12.92
C ILE A 477 -1.94 15.25 13.02
N VAL A 478 -2.50 15.68 11.89
CA VAL A 478 -3.81 16.35 11.86
C VAL A 478 -4.87 15.42 12.45
N SER A 479 -4.97 14.17 12.02
CA SER A 479 -5.91 13.19 12.57
C SER A 479 -5.78 13.03 14.09
N ILE A 480 -4.57 12.96 14.65
CA ILE A 480 -4.35 12.90 16.10
C ILE A 480 -4.89 14.14 16.81
N VAL A 481 -4.55 15.33 16.31
CA VAL A 481 -5.00 16.61 16.88
C VAL A 481 -6.52 16.70 16.85
N LEU A 482 -7.14 16.25 15.76
CA LEU A 482 -8.60 16.25 15.60
C LEU A 482 -9.29 15.31 16.55
N ARG A 483 -8.80 14.08 16.66
CA ARG A 483 -9.33 13.09 17.60
C ARG A 483 -9.21 13.58 19.03
N LEU A 484 -8.06 14.14 19.39
CA LEU A 484 -7.84 14.73 20.72
C LEU A 484 -8.81 15.88 20.97
N TRP A 485 -8.97 16.80 20.02
CA TRP A 485 -9.88 17.93 20.11
C TRP A 485 -11.34 17.49 20.29
N LEU A 486 -11.81 16.54 19.49
CA LEU A 486 -13.18 16.02 19.59
C LEU A 486 -13.40 15.27 20.91
N THR A 487 -12.39 14.52 21.37
CA THR A 487 -12.44 13.85 22.69
C THR A 487 -12.53 14.86 23.82
N ILE A 488 -11.74 15.94 23.75
CA ILE A 488 -11.80 17.05 24.71
C ILE A 488 -13.18 17.72 24.69
N LYS A 489 -13.78 17.94 23.52
CA LYS A 489 -15.15 18.48 23.41
C LYS A 489 -16.18 17.56 24.06
N CYS A 490 -16.17 16.26 23.75
CA CYS A 490 -17.06 15.29 24.38
C CYS A 490 -16.87 15.25 25.89
N PHE A 491 -15.62 15.31 26.36
CA PHE A 491 -15.32 15.39 27.79
C PHE A 491 -15.93 16.64 28.42
N PHE A 492 -15.80 17.81 27.77
CA PHE A 492 -16.36 19.07 28.29
C PHE A 492 -17.89 19.15 28.27
N GLU A 493 -18.56 18.34 27.46
CA GLU A 493 -20.02 18.26 27.38
C GLU A 493 -20.64 17.43 28.51
N VAL A 494 -19.90 16.47 29.07
CA VAL A 494 -20.33 15.71 30.26
C VAL A 494 -20.29 16.62 31.49
N ASP A 495 -21.36 16.61 32.31
CA ASP A 495 -21.59 17.49 33.47
C ASP A 495 -20.31 17.79 34.30
N GLY A 496 -20.06 19.09 34.54
CA GLY A 496 -18.82 19.61 35.12
C GLY A 496 -18.66 19.40 36.63
N ARG A 497 -19.68 18.87 37.33
CA ARG A 497 -19.63 18.67 38.80
C ARG A 497 -18.85 17.42 39.24
N LEU A 498 -18.47 16.54 38.31
CA LEU A 498 -17.81 15.26 38.60
C LEU A 498 -16.28 15.39 38.61
N SER A 499 -15.60 14.52 39.38
CA SER A 499 -14.14 14.42 39.33
C SER A 499 -13.66 14.04 37.92
N ILE A 500 -12.44 14.45 37.54
CA ILE A 500 -11.87 14.22 36.19
C ILE A 500 -11.93 12.74 35.80
N LEU A 501 -11.54 11.83 36.70
CA LEU A 501 -11.58 10.38 36.44
C LEU A 501 -13.01 9.87 36.20
N HIS A 502 -13.95 10.30 37.03
CA HIS A 502 -15.35 9.90 36.89
C HIS A 502 -15.98 10.48 35.61
N ARG A 503 -15.61 11.72 35.25
CA ARG A 503 -16.01 12.36 34.00
C ARG A 503 -15.45 11.64 32.78
N SER A 504 -14.18 11.23 32.79
CA SER A 504 -13.57 10.43 31.72
C SER A 504 -14.27 9.09 31.57
N TRP A 505 -14.47 8.37 32.67
CA TRP A 505 -15.17 7.10 32.67
C TRP A 505 -16.61 7.22 32.15
N ARG A 506 -17.35 8.23 32.62
CA ARG A 506 -18.71 8.52 32.15
C ARG A 506 -18.73 8.91 30.68
N THR A 507 -17.74 9.65 30.18
CA THR A 507 -17.61 9.98 28.76
C THR A 507 -17.46 8.70 27.93
N ILE A 508 -16.58 7.78 28.33
CA ILE A 508 -16.39 6.49 27.66
C ILE A 508 -17.68 5.66 27.69
N GLN A 509 -18.35 5.59 28.85
CA GLN A 509 -19.62 4.88 29.00
C GLN A 509 -20.76 5.49 28.18
N LEU A 510 -20.76 6.79 27.93
CA LEU A 510 -21.75 7.45 27.09
C LEU A 510 -21.45 7.26 25.60
N LEU A 511 -20.17 7.29 25.20
CA LEU A 511 -19.78 7.18 23.80
C LEU A 511 -20.25 5.86 23.16
N PHE A 512 -20.12 4.72 23.85
CA PHE A 512 -20.47 3.44 23.24
C PHE A 512 -21.99 3.28 22.94
N PRO A 513 -22.92 3.44 23.91
CA PRO A 513 -24.35 3.30 23.66
C PRO A 513 -24.91 4.35 22.71
N THR A 514 -24.45 5.61 22.83
CA THR A 514 -24.90 6.69 21.93
C THR A 514 -24.52 6.44 20.48
N THR A 515 -23.47 5.66 20.26
CA THR A 515 -22.91 5.38 18.94
C THR A 515 -23.49 4.11 18.33
N PHE A 516 -23.58 3.02 19.10
CA PHE A 516 -23.99 1.73 18.55
C PHE A 516 -25.46 1.41 18.75
N LEU A 517 -26.14 2.02 19.72
CA LEU A 517 -27.48 1.60 20.13
C LEU A 517 -28.55 2.68 19.99
N ARG A 518 -28.16 3.95 19.83
CA ARG A 518 -29.12 5.08 19.79
C ARG A 518 -30.03 5.06 18.56
N HIS A 519 -29.45 4.87 17.38
CA HIS A 519 -30.19 4.95 16.13
C HIS A 519 -29.54 4.08 15.03
N PRO A 520 -30.30 3.29 14.24
CA PRO A 520 -29.74 2.37 13.27
C PRO A 520 -28.80 3.00 12.22
N ALA A 521 -29.06 4.25 11.79
CA ALA A 521 -28.17 4.95 10.86
C ALA A 521 -26.82 5.28 11.50
N GLN A 522 -26.81 5.67 12.77
CA GLN A 522 -25.57 5.92 13.52
C GLN A 522 -24.81 4.60 13.73
N SER A 523 -25.53 3.53 14.06
CA SER A 523 -24.95 2.19 14.22
C SER A 523 -24.32 1.68 12.93
N SER A 524 -24.93 1.96 11.77
CA SER A 524 -24.38 1.62 10.46
C SER A 524 -23.00 2.24 10.23
N ILE A 525 -22.90 3.57 10.36
CA ILE A 525 -21.65 4.32 10.15
C ILE A 525 -20.58 3.93 11.18
N SER A 526 -21.00 3.71 12.41
CA SER A 526 -20.09 3.34 13.49
C SER A 526 -19.54 1.93 13.32
N SER A 527 -20.38 0.99 12.87
CA SER A 527 -19.93 -0.35 12.48
C SER A 527 -19.00 -0.29 11.28
N ASP A 528 -19.30 0.54 10.29
CA ASP A 528 -18.44 0.73 9.12
C ASP A 528 -17.05 1.23 9.55
N HIS A 529 -16.98 2.20 10.46
CA HIS A 529 -15.72 2.68 11.03
C HIS A 529 -14.92 1.56 11.73
N VAL A 530 -15.56 0.73 12.56
CA VAL A 530 -14.90 -0.40 13.22
C VAL A 530 -14.36 -1.40 12.19
N CYS A 531 -15.15 -1.72 11.17
CA CYS A 531 -14.71 -2.59 10.07
C CYS A 531 -13.52 -1.98 9.32
N VAL A 532 -13.54 -0.68 9.00
CA VAL A 532 -12.40 0.01 8.37
C VAL A 532 -11.16 -0.05 9.28
N ALA A 533 -11.30 0.20 10.58
CA ALA A 533 -10.18 0.18 11.53
C ALA A 533 -9.54 -1.21 11.64
N LEU A 534 -10.37 -2.25 11.71
CA LEU A 534 -9.92 -3.64 11.73
C LEU A 534 -9.23 -4.00 10.41
N SER A 535 -9.85 -3.69 9.28
CA SER A 535 -9.29 -3.93 7.94
C SER A 535 -7.98 -3.21 7.72
N ALA A 536 -7.86 -1.95 8.14
CA ALA A 536 -6.62 -1.20 8.07
C ALA A 536 -5.53 -1.82 8.95
N THR A 537 -5.87 -2.30 10.15
CA THR A 537 -4.92 -3.00 11.04
C THR A 537 -4.42 -4.29 10.41
N VAL A 538 -5.32 -5.12 9.87
CA VAL A 538 -4.95 -6.36 9.17
C VAL A 538 -4.08 -6.07 7.95
N PHE A 539 -4.44 -5.06 7.16
CA PHE A 539 -3.66 -4.61 6.01
C PHE A 539 -2.25 -4.16 6.41
N VAL A 540 -2.13 -3.29 7.42
CA VAL A 540 -0.84 -2.84 7.96
C VAL A 540 0.00 -4.02 8.41
N LEU A 541 -0.56 -4.99 9.13
CA LEU A 541 0.16 -6.18 9.61
C LEU A 541 0.71 -7.02 8.46
N ILE A 542 -0.13 -7.36 7.47
CA ILE A 542 0.29 -8.19 6.33
C ILE A 542 1.31 -7.43 5.46
N GLU A 543 1.01 -6.18 5.11
CA GLU A 543 1.83 -5.41 4.18
C GLU A 543 3.17 -4.98 4.80
N SER A 544 3.20 -4.63 6.09
CA SER A 544 4.46 -4.30 6.78
C SER A 544 5.43 -5.49 6.83
N GLY A 545 4.95 -6.71 7.09
CA GLY A 545 5.80 -7.90 7.05
C GLY A 545 6.40 -8.14 5.66
N LEU A 546 5.63 -7.91 4.59
CA LEU A 546 6.13 -7.97 3.21
C LEU A 546 7.20 -6.91 2.93
N TRP A 547 6.98 -5.65 3.34
CA TRP A 547 7.97 -4.59 3.14
C TRP A 547 9.22 -4.76 4.00
N LEU A 548 9.11 -5.28 5.21
CA LEU A 548 10.27 -5.62 6.05
C LEU A 548 11.10 -6.72 5.38
N TRP A 549 10.47 -7.72 4.78
CA TRP A 549 11.16 -8.73 3.98
C TRP A 549 11.83 -8.13 2.74
N LYS A 550 11.13 -7.30 1.96
CA LYS A 550 11.72 -6.62 0.79
C LYS A 550 12.88 -5.70 1.19
N ALA A 551 12.79 -5.02 2.34
CA ALA A 551 13.86 -4.20 2.88
C ALA A 551 15.06 -5.04 3.36
N ALA A 552 14.83 -6.23 3.93
CA ALA A 552 15.87 -7.18 4.27
C ALA A 552 16.64 -7.65 3.02
N VAL A 553 15.92 -7.99 1.96
CA VAL A 553 16.51 -8.42 0.67
C VAL A 553 17.25 -7.27 -0.01
N ALA A 554 16.72 -6.05 0.05
CA ALA A 554 17.36 -4.87 -0.50
C ALA A 554 18.53 -4.34 0.35
N SER A 555 18.81 -4.98 1.49
CA SER A 555 19.83 -4.51 2.41
C SER A 555 21.21 -4.77 1.83
N PRO A 556 22.15 -3.82 1.89
CA PRO A 556 23.46 -4.02 1.27
C PRO A 556 24.31 -5.10 1.97
N SER A 557 24.00 -5.43 3.23
CA SER A 557 24.63 -6.53 3.95
C SER A 557 23.98 -7.90 3.71
N SER A 558 22.91 -7.97 2.91
CA SER A 558 22.20 -9.23 2.66
C SER A 558 23.14 -10.19 1.93
N TYR A 559 23.63 -11.20 2.65
CA TYR A 559 24.35 -12.31 2.06
C TYR A 559 23.40 -13.48 1.89
N LEU A 560 23.40 -14.01 0.68
CA LEU A 560 22.61 -15.16 0.30
C LEU A 560 23.64 -16.28 0.13
N PRO A 561 23.70 -17.24 1.07
CA PRO A 561 24.62 -18.36 0.96
C PRO A 561 24.50 -18.95 -0.44
N GLY A 562 25.57 -18.84 -1.22
CA GLY A 562 25.60 -19.33 -2.59
C GLY A 562 25.34 -20.82 -2.58
N ALA A 563 24.49 -21.28 -3.50
CA ALA A 563 24.25 -22.71 -3.75
C ALA A 563 25.47 -23.38 -4.43
N SER A 564 26.69 -22.96 -4.09
CA SER A 564 27.85 -23.10 -4.98
C SER A 564 28.94 -24.06 -4.54
N ASP A 565 28.88 -24.73 -3.38
CA ASP A 565 30.04 -25.55 -2.95
C ASP A 565 29.72 -26.96 -2.39
N ASP A 566 28.47 -27.42 -2.37
CA ASP A 566 28.13 -28.77 -1.85
C ASP A 566 27.83 -29.82 -2.94
N ASP A 567 27.95 -29.49 -4.23
CA ASP A 567 27.67 -30.42 -5.34
C ASP A 567 28.86 -31.32 -5.73
N GLU A 568 30.02 -31.25 -5.04
CA GLU A 568 31.21 -32.05 -5.44
C GLU A 568 31.41 -33.37 -4.68
N ASP A 569 30.72 -33.64 -3.56
CA ASP A 569 30.95 -34.87 -2.81
C ASP A 569 29.85 -35.94 -3.04
N GLY A 570 30.12 -36.79 -4.04
CA GLY A 570 30.00 -38.23 -3.85
C GLY A 570 28.62 -38.86 -3.98
N ASN A 571 28.24 -39.14 -5.23
CA ASN A 571 27.79 -40.47 -5.68
C ASN A 571 27.42 -41.48 -4.59
N ASP A 572 26.15 -41.49 -4.15
CA ASP A 572 25.50 -42.74 -3.80
C ASP A 572 24.01 -42.67 -4.17
N GLY A 573 23.62 -43.61 -5.03
CA GLY A 573 22.31 -43.66 -5.65
C GLY A 573 21.22 -44.04 -4.66
N GLY A 574 20.08 -43.37 -4.76
CA GLY A 574 18.85 -43.82 -4.10
C GLY A 574 17.90 -42.70 -3.76
N ASP A 575 17.08 -42.33 -4.74
CA ASP A 575 15.72 -41.80 -4.57
C ASP A 575 15.37 -41.13 -3.24
N THR A 576 15.72 -39.86 -3.12
CA THR A 576 14.79 -38.80 -2.68
C THR A 576 15.47 -37.47 -2.88
N MET A 577 15.01 -36.66 -3.84
CA MET A 577 15.43 -35.26 -3.98
C MET A 577 14.99 -34.47 -2.74
N HIS A 578 15.76 -34.56 -1.67
CA HIS A 578 15.69 -33.66 -0.54
C HIS A 578 16.22 -32.31 -0.99
N PHE A 579 15.33 -31.48 -1.52
CA PHE A 579 15.65 -30.08 -1.75
C PHE A 579 15.98 -29.42 -0.41
N PRO A 580 17.20 -28.90 -0.21
CA PRO A 580 17.55 -28.23 1.02
C PRO A 580 16.63 -27.04 1.25
N LEU A 581 16.22 -26.89 2.51
CA LEU A 581 15.39 -25.79 2.98
C LEU A 581 15.98 -24.43 2.57
N PRO A 582 15.13 -23.39 2.40
CA PRO A 582 15.56 -22.04 2.07
C PRO A 582 16.55 -21.49 3.11
N ALA A 583 17.81 -21.31 2.69
CA ALA A 583 18.85 -20.68 3.51
C ALA A 583 18.40 -19.29 3.97
N GLY A 584 18.59 -18.96 5.25
CA GLY A 584 18.18 -17.65 5.73
C GLY A 584 19.12 -16.54 5.24
N ILE A 585 18.56 -15.46 4.70
CA ILE A 585 19.21 -14.17 4.39
C ILE A 585 20.05 -13.78 5.59
N GLN A 586 21.36 -13.79 5.41
CA GLN A 586 22.26 -13.34 6.44
C GLN A 586 22.36 -11.83 6.40
N LEU A 587 21.98 -11.17 7.49
CA LEU A 587 22.09 -9.72 7.65
C LEU A 587 23.13 -9.37 8.69
N ASP A 588 23.85 -8.27 8.46
CA ASP A 588 24.72 -7.73 9.49
C ASP A 588 23.91 -7.26 10.72
N LYS A 589 24.60 -7.02 11.83
CA LYS A 589 23.96 -6.60 13.08
C LYS A 589 23.32 -5.21 12.98
N ALA A 590 23.81 -4.34 12.09
CA ALA A 590 23.33 -2.97 11.95
C ALA A 590 21.96 -2.95 11.23
N ASP A 591 21.85 -3.67 10.13
CA ASP A 591 20.64 -3.79 9.32
C ASP A 591 19.56 -4.58 10.05
N ARG A 592 19.93 -5.66 10.75
CA ARG A 592 19.01 -6.38 11.67
C ARG A 592 18.38 -5.43 12.68
N LYS A 593 19.19 -4.56 13.31
CA LYS A 593 18.71 -3.57 14.28
C LYS A 593 17.80 -2.53 13.63
N VAL A 594 18.04 -2.13 12.39
CA VAL A 594 17.16 -1.21 11.64
C VAL A 594 15.80 -1.86 11.41
N ILE A 595 15.76 -3.07 10.87
CA ILE A 595 14.54 -3.81 10.56
C ILE A 595 13.74 -4.09 11.84
N GLU A 596 14.39 -4.54 12.91
CA GLU A 596 13.72 -4.79 14.19
C GLU A 596 13.14 -3.50 14.79
N THR A 597 13.87 -2.38 14.71
CA THR A 597 13.37 -1.08 15.20
C THR A 597 12.15 -0.62 14.40
N GLN A 598 12.16 -0.85 13.08
CA GLN A 598 11.03 -0.54 12.20
C GLN A 598 9.81 -1.44 12.51
N ALA A 599 10.01 -2.74 12.69
CA ALA A 599 8.97 -3.69 13.08
C ALA A 599 8.34 -3.32 14.43
N CYS A 600 9.16 -3.04 15.44
CA CYS A 600 8.71 -2.55 16.74
C CYS A 600 7.91 -1.24 16.63
N ALA A 601 8.32 -0.32 15.76
CA ALA A 601 7.58 0.94 15.55
C ALA A 601 6.19 0.71 14.95
N VAL A 602 6.05 -0.23 14.01
CA VAL A 602 4.73 -0.61 13.46
C VAL A 602 3.86 -1.26 14.52
N VAL A 603 4.39 -2.21 15.30
CA VAL A 603 3.63 -2.86 16.38
C VAL A 603 3.20 -1.85 17.43
N ALA A 604 4.08 -0.93 17.82
CA ALA A 604 3.73 0.15 18.75
C ALA A 604 2.63 1.07 18.16
N LEU A 605 2.71 1.40 16.88
CA LEU A 605 1.70 2.20 16.18
C LEU A 605 0.33 1.49 16.17
N LEU A 606 0.31 0.18 15.94
CA LEU A 606 -0.92 -0.64 15.99
C LEU A 606 -1.47 -0.76 17.41
N ALA A 607 -0.62 -0.95 18.42
CA ALA A 607 -1.02 -1.00 19.82
C ALA A 607 -1.64 0.33 20.30
N LEU A 608 -1.14 1.46 19.79
CA LEU A 608 -1.68 2.79 20.07
C LEU A 608 -2.90 3.16 19.20
N SER A 609 -3.27 2.33 18.22
CA SER A 609 -4.36 2.61 17.27
C SER A 609 -5.71 2.96 17.92
N PRO A 610 -6.17 2.29 19.01
CA PRO A 610 -7.42 2.67 19.68
C PRO A 610 -7.40 4.09 20.23
N LEU A 611 -6.23 4.59 20.62
CA LEU A 611 -6.04 5.93 21.16
C LEU A 611 -5.84 6.97 20.05
N LEU A 612 -5.00 6.67 19.07
CA LEU A 612 -4.66 7.58 17.95
C LEU A 612 -5.78 7.68 16.91
N GLY A 613 -6.59 6.63 16.76
CA GLY A 613 -7.59 6.49 15.71
C GLY A 613 -7.05 5.82 14.45
N ALA A 614 -7.95 5.12 13.76
CA ALA A 614 -7.59 4.36 12.55
C ALA A 614 -7.00 5.25 11.45
N SER A 615 -7.52 6.47 11.30
CA SER A 615 -7.03 7.44 10.32
C SER A 615 -5.57 7.82 10.57
N ALA A 616 -5.23 8.15 11.83
CA ALA A 616 -3.87 8.53 12.21
C ALA A 616 -2.90 7.36 12.06
N THR A 617 -3.27 6.19 12.59
CA THR A 617 -2.47 4.97 12.49
C THR A 617 -2.19 4.60 11.05
N PHE A 618 -3.22 4.58 10.20
CA PHE A 618 -3.06 4.26 8.78
C PHE A 618 -2.20 5.30 8.05
N SER A 619 -2.40 6.60 8.31
CA SER A 619 -1.58 7.66 7.70
C SER A 619 -0.11 7.57 8.12
N LEU A 620 0.19 7.41 9.41
CA LEU A 620 1.56 7.29 9.90
C LEU A 620 2.26 6.05 9.35
N TYR A 621 1.53 4.94 9.22
CA TYR A 621 2.02 3.75 8.54
C TYR A 621 2.36 4.03 7.08
N LEU A 622 1.46 4.66 6.32
CA LEU A 622 1.71 4.99 4.90
C LEU A 622 2.93 5.91 4.73
N ALA A 623 3.16 6.83 5.66
CA ALA A 623 4.38 7.65 5.69
C ALA A 623 5.65 6.79 5.89
N ALA A 624 5.63 5.82 6.81
CA ALA A 624 6.75 4.88 6.98
C ALA A 624 6.94 4.03 5.72
N ARG A 625 5.84 3.50 5.17
CA ARG A 625 5.82 2.70 3.94
C ARG A 625 6.45 3.41 2.75
N CYS A 626 6.22 4.71 2.56
CA CYS A 626 6.88 5.48 1.49
C CYS A 626 8.42 5.35 1.54
N THR A 627 9.02 5.25 2.73
CA THR A 627 10.47 5.05 2.82
C THR A 627 10.93 3.69 2.33
N TRP A 628 10.20 2.63 2.67
CA TRP A 628 10.52 1.28 2.21
C TRP A 628 10.35 1.14 0.70
N VAL A 629 9.26 1.69 0.16
CA VAL A 629 9.01 1.72 -1.29
C VAL A 629 10.18 2.39 -2.01
N GLU A 630 10.58 3.59 -1.57
CA GLU A 630 11.70 4.31 -2.20
C GLU A 630 13.04 3.56 -2.05
N GLN A 631 13.28 2.87 -0.93
CA GLN A 631 14.50 2.08 -0.73
C GLN A 631 14.54 0.89 -1.70
N TYR A 632 13.43 0.17 -1.81
CA TYR A 632 13.31 -0.97 -2.70
C TYR A 632 13.38 -0.57 -4.18
N GLU A 633 12.72 0.52 -4.58
CA GLU A 633 12.81 1.04 -5.95
C GLU A 633 14.25 1.43 -6.33
N ARG A 634 15.03 1.99 -5.40
CA ARG A 634 16.46 2.27 -5.64
C ARG A 634 17.26 0.98 -5.81
N TYR A 635 16.97 -0.04 -5.00
CA TYR A 635 17.62 -1.34 -5.09
C TYR A 635 17.31 -2.04 -6.42
N CYS A 636 16.03 -2.16 -6.79
CA CYS A 636 15.63 -2.71 -8.08
C CYS A 636 16.18 -1.88 -9.26
N GLY A 637 16.21 -0.55 -9.14
CA GLY A 637 16.82 0.32 -10.14
C GLY A 637 18.31 0.04 -10.34
N ALA A 638 19.07 -0.17 -9.26
CA ALA A 638 20.48 -0.52 -9.34
C ALA A 638 20.70 -1.91 -9.94
N GLN A 639 19.90 -2.91 -9.55
CA GLN A 639 19.97 -4.27 -10.13
C GLN A 639 19.60 -4.26 -11.62
N ASN A 640 18.57 -3.52 -12.01
CA ASN A 640 18.19 -3.38 -13.41
C ASN A 640 19.28 -2.67 -14.22
N GLU A 641 19.91 -1.63 -13.67
CA GLU A 641 21.03 -0.96 -14.34
C GLU A 641 22.24 -1.89 -14.51
N GLU A 642 22.56 -2.70 -13.50
CA GLU A 642 23.62 -3.71 -13.57
C GLU A 642 23.28 -4.84 -14.57
N MET A 643 22.01 -5.25 -14.65
CA MET A 643 21.56 -6.25 -15.62
C MET A 643 21.59 -5.72 -17.06
N LEU A 644 21.23 -4.45 -17.25
CA LEU A 644 21.21 -3.76 -18.55
C LEU A 644 22.61 -3.33 -19.02
N ARG A 645 23.53 -3.10 -18.09
CA ARG A 645 24.94 -2.78 -18.36
C ARG A 645 25.80 -3.78 -17.60
N PRO A 646 25.84 -5.05 -18.04
CA PRO A 646 26.73 -6.03 -17.43
C PRO A 646 28.14 -5.42 -17.44
N ALA A 647 28.80 -5.44 -16.28
CA ALA A 647 30.14 -4.87 -16.18
C ALA A 647 31.02 -5.49 -17.27
N ASP A 648 31.63 -4.65 -18.11
CA ASP A 648 32.58 -5.09 -19.13
C ASP A 648 33.58 -6.02 -18.46
N ARG A 649 33.43 -7.33 -18.71
CA ARG A 649 34.35 -8.29 -18.15
C ARG A 649 35.68 -8.02 -18.85
N PRO A 650 36.78 -7.83 -18.10
CA PRO A 650 38.08 -7.61 -18.72
C PRO A 650 38.37 -8.79 -19.65
N GLY A 651 38.34 -8.54 -20.98
CA GLY A 651 38.50 -9.54 -22.03
C GLY A 651 37.27 -9.86 -22.90
N SER A 652 36.07 -9.36 -22.61
CA SER A 652 34.93 -9.43 -23.53
C SER A 652 34.82 -8.14 -24.34
N SER A 653 34.91 -8.22 -25.67
CA SER A 653 34.58 -7.09 -26.54
C SER A 653 33.11 -7.19 -26.94
N VAL A 654 32.35 -6.12 -26.66
CA VAL A 654 30.97 -5.98 -27.14
C VAL A 654 31.02 -5.78 -28.65
N VAL A 655 30.41 -6.70 -29.41
CA VAL A 655 30.42 -6.68 -30.88
C VAL A 655 29.23 -5.88 -31.39
N GLU A 656 28.05 -6.11 -30.82
CA GLU A 656 26.81 -5.50 -31.27
C GLU A 656 25.83 -5.37 -30.10
N ASP A 657 25.29 -4.16 -29.95
CA ASP A 657 24.21 -3.83 -29.02
C ASP A 657 23.04 -3.28 -29.82
N THR A 658 22.00 -4.08 -30.01
CA THR A 658 20.76 -3.64 -30.65
C THR A 658 19.63 -3.52 -29.63
N GLU A 659 18.90 -2.39 -29.71
CA GLU A 659 17.72 -2.12 -28.89
C GLU A 659 16.51 -1.96 -29.82
N GLU A 660 15.60 -2.94 -29.80
CA GLU A 660 14.33 -2.89 -30.51
C GLU A 660 13.23 -2.51 -29.53
N VAL A 661 12.42 -1.51 -29.89
CA VAL A 661 11.27 -1.08 -29.09
C VAL A 661 10.00 -1.39 -29.87
N GLU A 662 9.27 -2.40 -29.42
CA GLU A 662 8.01 -2.83 -30.00
C GLU A 662 6.83 -2.37 -29.12
N LEU A 663 5.84 -1.75 -29.74
CA LEU A 663 4.59 -1.38 -29.08
C LEU A 663 3.60 -2.52 -29.27
N LEU A 664 3.36 -3.29 -28.22
CA LEU A 664 2.40 -4.41 -28.24
C LEU A 664 1.09 -3.97 -27.61
N GLU A 665 -0.03 -4.36 -28.19
CA GLU A 665 -1.36 -4.22 -27.58
C GLU A 665 -1.91 -5.63 -27.37
N ASN A 666 -2.27 -5.97 -26.13
CA ASN A 666 -2.89 -7.25 -25.86
C ASN A 666 -4.37 -7.24 -26.32
N GLU A 667 -5.02 -8.40 -26.35
CA GLU A 667 -6.45 -8.54 -26.69
C GLU A 667 -7.39 -7.68 -25.81
N GLU A 668 -6.88 -7.21 -24.67
CA GLU A 668 -7.58 -6.37 -23.71
C GLU A 668 -7.46 -4.86 -23.99
N GLY A 669 -6.68 -4.46 -25.00
CA GLY A 669 -6.37 -3.06 -25.30
C GLY A 669 -5.38 -2.41 -24.33
N GLU A 670 -4.73 -3.21 -23.49
CA GLU A 670 -3.59 -2.76 -22.70
C GLU A 670 -2.37 -2.73 -23.59
N ARG A 671 -1.74 -1.56 -23.65
CA ARG A 671 -0.54 -1.34 -24.43
C ARG A 671 0.68 -1.62 -23.55
N TYR A 672 1.69 -2.27 -24.12
CA TYR A 672 2.98 -2.53 -23.53
C TYR A 672 4.05 -2.02 -24.50
N MET A 673 5.13 -1.49 -23.95
CA MET A 673 6.34 -1.20 -24.67
C MET A 673 7.32 -2.32 -24.34
N GLU A 674 7.52 -3.24 -25.28
CA GLU A 674 8.52 -4.28 -25.18
C GLU A 674 9.85 -3.74 -25.72
N VAL A 675 10.83 -3.60 -24.85
CA VAL A 675 12.20 -3.21 -25.19
C VAL A 675 13.04 -4.48 -25.21
N ARG A 676 13.42 -4.94 -26.39
CA ARG A 676 14.32 -6.07 -26.58
C ARG A 676 15.73 -5.53 -26.75
N LYS A 677 16.63 -5.87 -25.83
CA LYS A 677 18.06 -5.54 -25.90
C LYS A 677 18.83 -6.80 -26.18
N MET A 678 19.46 -6.86 -27.34
CA MET A 678 20.34 -7.96 -27.70
C MET A 678 21.78 -7.49 -27.52
N HIS A 679 22.48 -8.12 -26.57
CA HIS A 679 23.89 -7.90 -26.31
C HIS A 679 24.69 -9.05 -26.88
N VAL A 680 25.47 -8.79 -27.94
CA VAL A 680 26.34 -9.78 -28.58
C VAL A 680 27.78 -9.50 -28.15
N SER A 681 28.34 -10.39 -27.33
CA SER A 681 29.70 -10.28 -26.84
C SER A 681 30.58 -11.40 -27.40
N GLU A 682 31.79 -11.05 -27.85
CA GLU A 682 32.80 -12.02 -28.28
C GLU A 682 33.73 -12.30 -27.10
N MET A 683 33.80 -13.56 -26.66
CA MET A 683 34.78 -13.99 -25.67
C MET A 683 36.13 -14.16 -26.36
N VAL A 684 37.01 -13.19 -26.22
CA VAL A 684 38.40 -13.32 -26.65
C VAL A 684 39.09 -14.28 -25.66
N ARG A 685 39.39 -15.51 -26.10
CA ARG A 685 40.22 -16.41 -25.30
C ARG A 685 41.52 -15.69 -24.99
N PRO A 686 41.92 -15.59 -23.71
CA PRO A 686 43.21 -15.01 -23.36
C PRO A 686 44.27 -15.84 -24.10
N ARG A 687 44.92 -15.20 -25.08
CA ARG A 687 45.96 -15.82 -25.90
C ARG A 687 47.06 -16.22 -24.93
N GLY A 688 47.23 -17.52 -24.69
CA GLY A 688 48.16 -18.05 -23.72
C GLY A 688 49.55 -17.43 -23.91
N GLY A 689 49.86 -16.44 -23.08
CA GLY A 689 51.16 -15.78 -23.07
C GLY A 689 52.16 -16.79 -22.56
N GLY A 690 53.00 -17.31 -23.45
CA GLY A 690 54.15 -18.10 -23.08
C GLY A 690 54.99 -17.31 -22.07
N ALA A 691 55.13 -17.87 -20.86
CA ALA A 691 55.99 -17.34 -19.81
C ALA A 691 57.45 -17.38 -20.28
N ARG A 692 57.90 -16.32 -20.96
CA ARG A 692 59.31 -16.13 -21.32
C ARG A 692 59.94 -15.14 -20.33
N GLN A 693 60.62 -15.75 -19.38
CA GLN A 693 61.58 -15.24 -18.42
C GLN A 693 62.38 -14.02 -18.94
N GLN A 694 62.18 -12.85 -18.34
CA GLN A 694 63.10 -11.71 -18.44
C GLN A 694 63.50 -11.28 -17.04
N ARG A 695 64.73 -11.66 -16.67
CA ARG A 695 65.45 -11.32 -15.45
C ARG A 695 66.69 -10.53 -15.86
N ALA A 696 66.68 -9.22 -15.64
CA ALA A 696 67.82 -8.30 -15.59
C ALA A 696 67.24 -6.94 -15.15
N GLY A 697 67.68 -6.21 -14.12
CA GLY A 697 68.95 -6.13 -13.45
C GLY A 697 69.38 -4.66 -13.48
N ARG A 698 69.25 -3.91 -12.38
CA ARG A 698 70.06 -2.68 -12.16
C ARG A 698 70.07 -2.26 -10.70
N ALA A 699 71.27 -1.88 -10.28
CA ALA A 699 71.72 -1.68 -8.92
C ALA A 699 71.64 -0.21 -8.44
N THR A 700 71.58 -0.08 -7.11
CA THR A 700 72.23 0.90 -6.20
C THR A 700 72.21 2.40 -6.50
N ARG A 701 71.68 3.19 -5.55
CA ARG A 701 72.46 4.27 -4.90
C ARG A 701 71.87 4.65 -3.52
N ALA A 702 72.78 4.83 -2.57
CA ALA A 702 72.59 5.16 -1.16
C ALA A 702 72.67 6.68 -0.89
N THR A 703 72.06 7.09 0.23
CA THR A 703 72.44 8.17 1.19
C THR A 703 71.29 8.27 2.21
N GLU A 704 71.40 7.82 3.47
CA GLU A 704 72.15 8.36 4.64
C GLU A 704 71.50 9.57 5.34
N ALA A 705 71.42 9.42 6.69
CA ALA A 705 71.28 10.41 7.78
C ALA A 705 69.91 11.10 7.95
N ALA A 706 69.35 11.34 9.14
CA ALA A 706 69.72 11.18 10.57
C ALA A 706 68.36 11.19 11.34
N GLU A 707 68.10 10.36 12.36
CA GLU A 707 68.51 10.43 13.78
C GLU A 707 67.96 11.65 14.57
N ASP A 708 67.64 11.35 15.83
CA ASP A 708 67.14 12.15 16.96
C ASP A 708 65.61 12.13 17.16
N ASP A 709 65.02 11.24 17.97
CA ASP A 709 65.17 10.94 19.41
C ASP A 709 64.39 11.88 20.37
N ASP A 710 63.71 11.20 21.29
CA ASP A 710 63.40 11.53 22.69
C ASP A 710 62.08 12.21 23.13
N GLU A 711 61.34 11.34 23.83
CA GLU A 711 60.85 11.46 25.22
C GLU A 711 59.43 12.01 25.53
N GLU A 712 58.61 11.07 26.02
CA GLU A 712 57.90 11.04 27.32
C GLU A 712 57.43 12.39 27.94
N ASP A 713 56.17 12.52 28.36
CA ASP A 713 55.69 11.91 29.60
C ASP A 713 54.21 12.25 29.93
N ASP A 714 53.65 11.46 30.84
CA ASP A 714 52.26 11.37 31.32
C ASP A 714 51.72 12.59 32.14
N PHE A 715 50.37 12.68 32.21
CA PHE A 715 49.51 12.78 33.42
C PHE A 715 48.21 13.64 33.29
N LEU A 716 47.13 13.04 33.80
CA LEU A 716 45.72 13.46 34.01
C LEU A 716 45.57 14.52 35.16
N PRO A 717 44.35 14.90 35.68
CA PRO A 717 43.11 15.43 35.05
C PRO A 717 42.35 16.55 35.86
N SER A 718 41.33 17.19 35.22
CA SER A 718 40.06 17.79 35.78
C SER A 718 40.08 19.08 36.67
N PRO A 719 38.92 19.69 37.08
CA PRO A 719 37.88 20.47 36.38
C PRO A 719 37.60 21.85 37.10
N PRO A 720 36.35 22.38 37.31
CA PRO A 720 35.44 23.11 36.41
C PRO A 720 35.06 24.56 36.90
N SER A 721 34.11 25.17 36.17
CA SER A 721 33.11 26.17 36.60
C SER A 721 33.41 27.67 36.41
N SER A 722 32.53 28.34 35.62
CA SER A 722 31.58 29.37 36.07
C SER A 722 31.23 30.36 34.92
N THR A 723 29.95 30.39 34.57
CA THR A 723 29.21 31.58 34.08
C THR A 723 28.97 32.53 35.28
N PRO A 724 28.42 33.78 35.17
CA PRO A 724 27.66 34.40 34.07
C PRO A 724 27.96 35.91 33.82
N SER A 725 27.33 36.52 32.80
CA SER A 725 26.47 37.72 32.93
C SER A 725 26.19 38.42 31.59
N ASP A 726 24.91 38.73 31.39
CA ASP A 726 24.33 39.63 30.39
C ASP A 726 24.76 41.10 30.60
N VAL A 727 24.86 41.90 29.53
CA VAL A 727 24.34 43.29 29.47
C VAL A 727 23.99 43.68 28.02
N LEU A 728 22.83 44.31 27.90
CA LEU A 728 22.12 44.81 26.72
C LEU A 728 22.64 46.19 26.24
N THR A 729 22.20 46.57 25.04
CA THR A 729 21.81 47.92 24.52
C THR A 729 22.76 48.75 23.61
N THR A 730 22.25 48.98 22.38
CA THR A 730 22.30 50.20 21.52
C THR A 730 23.66 50.59 20.90
N ARG A 731 23.80 51.08 19.66
CA ARG A 731 22.94 51.88 18.78
C ARG A 731 23.50 51.87 17.34
N ALA A 732 22.66 52.29 16.40
CA ALA A 732 22.84 52.43 14.96
C ALA A 732 24.04 53.28 14.46
N SER A 733 24.52 52.99 13.24
CA SER A 733 24.55 53.93 12.10
C SER A 733 25.13 53.28 10.83
N GLU A 734 24.45 53.53 9.70
CA GLU A 734 24.92 53.82 8.33
C GLU A 734 26.10 53.00 7.74
N THR A 735 26.04 52.50 6.51
CA THR A 735 26.27 53.30 5.27
C THR A 735 25.93 52.44 4.01
N GLN A 736 25.13 53.01 3.08
CA GLN A 736 25.23 53.02 1.59
C GLN A 736 25.70 51.75 0.81
N THR A 737 25.27 51.38 -0.42
CA THR A 737 24.55 51.99 -1.55
C THR A 737 24.37 50.94 -2.66
N SER A 738 23.25 50.96 -3.39
CA SER A 738 23.10 50.98 -4.88
C SER A 738 21.65 50.60 -5.23
N ALA A 739 20.80 51.57 -5.61
CA ALA A 739 20.61 52.14 -6.97
C ALA A 739 19.93 51.12 -7.92
N GLN A 740 18.62 51.25 -8.16
CA GLN A 740 17.97 52.00 -9.26
C GLN A 740 17.54 51.03 -10.41
N ALA A 741 16.39 51.13 -11.08
CA ALA A 741 15.30 52.09 -11.06
C ALA A 741 14.06 51.56 -11.85
N SER A 742 12.87 51.88 -11.34
CA SER A 742 11.73 52.51 -12.06
C SER A 742 10.89 51.67 -13.07
N ARG A 743 9.57 51.85 -13.27
CA ARG A 743 8.62 52.94 -12.95
C ARG A 743 7.22 52.40 -12.61
N GLN A 744 6.58 53.04 -11.63
CA GLN A 744 5.13 53.20 -11.45
C GLN A 744 4.76 54.66 -11.77
N ALA A 745 3.52 54.90 -12.19
CA ALA A 745 2.78 56.13 -11.98
C ALA A 745 1.31 55.71 -11.72
N ARG A 746 0.77 55.90 -10.51
CA ARG A 746 0.04 57.09 -9.99
C ARG A 746 -1.35 57.24 -10.65
N ALA A 747 -2.43 57.58 -9.95
CA ALA A 747 -2.69 57.83 -8.53
C ALA A 747 -4.22 57.89 -8.32
N SER A 748 -4.62 57.61 -7.07
CA SER A 748 -5.74 58.16 -6.27
C SER A 748 -6.75 59.12 -6.91
N THR A 749 -8.03 59.01 -6.53
CA THR A 749 -8.63 59.82 -5.43
C THR A 749 -10.02 59.33 -5.05
N ALA A 750 -10.36 59.55 -3.78
CA ALA A 750 -11.64 59.32 -3.12
C ALA A 750 -12.68 60.38 -3.49
N GLU A 751 -13.97 60.09 -3.30
CA GLU A 751 -14.93 61.01 -2.68
C GLU A 751 -16.25 60.33 -2.31
N SER A 752 -16.97 60.98 -1.41
CA SER A 752 -18.10 60.54 -0.61
C SER A 752 -19.43 61.09 -1.16
N GLU A 753 -20.52 60.57 -0.58
CA GLU A 753 -21.84 61.20 -0.38
C GLU A 753 -22.99 61.12 -1.42
N LEU A 754 -24.15 60.75 -0.82
CA LEU A 754 -25.52 61.30 -0.96
C LEU A 754 -26.44 60.94 -2.15
N LEU A 755 -27.55 60.30 -1.76
CA LEU A 755 -28.96 60.51 -2.13
C LEU A 755 -29.28 61.14 -3.50
N SER A 756 -30.08 60.46 -4.33
CA SER A 756 -31.50 60.84 -4.62
C SER A 756 -32.13 60.05 -5.78
N SER A 757 -33.45 60.01 -5.71
CA SER A 757 -34.49 59.37 -6.52
C SER A 757 -34.64 59.77 -8.01
N SER A 758 -35.16 58.84 -8.82
CA SER A 758 -36.18 59.02 -9.89
C SER A 758 -36.33 57.69 -10.65
N GLN A 759 -37.41 56.92 -10.55
CA GLN A 759 -38.72 57.06 -11.22
C GLN A 759 -38.66 57.02 -12.77
N GLU A 760 -38.96 55.84 -13.34
CA GLU A 760 -39.59 55.60 -14.66
C GLU A 760 -39.95 54.09 -14.70
N ALA A 761 -41.20 53.66 -14.49
CA ALA A 761 -42.34 53.67 -15.41
C ALA A 761 -42.19 52.75 -16.64
N GLY A 762 -42.73 51.52 -16.52
CA GLY A 762 -43.66 51.00 -17.53
C GLY A 762 -43.28 49.76 -18.35
N VAL A 763 -44.23 48.80 -18.37
CA VAL A 763 -44.48 47.74 -19.38
C VAL A 763 -43.61 46.48 -19.27
N GLY A 764 -44.08 45.23 -19.16
CA GLY A 764 -45.41 44.63 -19.11
C GLY A 764 -45.30 43.09 -19.31
N ARG A 765 -45.96 42.31 -18.44
CA ARG A 765 -46.46 40.91 -18.59
C ARG A 765 -45.52 39.77 -19.01
N ARG A 766 -45.31 38.82 -18.08
CA ARG A 766 -46.01 37.49 -18.03
C ARG A 766 -45.57 36.73 -16.77
N THR A 767 -46.43 36.71 -15.74
CA THR A 767 -46.23 35.93 -14.51
C THR A 767 -47.07 34.66 -14.54
N THR A 768 -46.42 33.52 -14.37
CA THR A 768 -47.00 32.22 -14.00
C THR A 768 -47.50 32.26 -12.55
N PRO A 769 -48.53 31.49 -12.17
CA PRO A 769 -49.10 31.55 -10.83
C PRO A 769 -48.18 30.88 -9.81
N LEU A 770 -47.54 31.70 -8.98
CA LEU A 770 -46.83 31.28 -7.77
C LEU A 770 -47.87 30.92 -6.70
N ARG A 771 -47.98 29.62 -6.42
CA ARG A 771 -48.80 29.07 -5.33
C ARG A 771 -48.18 29.48 -3.99
N GLN A 772 -48.67 30.57 -3.39
CA GLN A 772 -48.34 30.97 -2.02
C GLN A 772 -48.76 29.84 -1.06
N ARG A 773 -47.78 29.11 -0.53
CA ARG A 773 -47.96 28.32 0.70
C ARG A 773 -47.77 29.26 1.87
N HIS A 774 -48.84 29.48 2.64
CA HIS A 774 -48.73 30.08 3.96
C HIS A 774 -47.77 29.25 4.83
N PRO A 775 -46.86 29.89 5.59
CA PRO A 775 -46.10 29.17 6.62
C PRO A 775 -47.06 28.72 7.73
N PRO A 776 -46.89 27.51 8.30
CA PRO A 776 -47.67 27.11 9.46
C PRO A 776 -47.34 28.03 10.65
N ALA A 777 -48.38 28.41 11.39
CA ALA A 777 -48.29 29.20 12.59
C ALA A 777 -47.33 28.54 13.59
N ARG A 778 -46.35 29.31 14.07
CA ARG A 778 -45.51 28.91 15.21
C ARG A 778 -46.41 28.76 16.43
N PHE A 779 -46.57 27.54 16.91
CA PHE A 779 -47.12 27.28 18.22
C PHE A 779 -46.18 27.90 19.27
N GLY A 780 -46.72 28.82 20.07
CA GLY A 780 -46.05 29.38 21.23
C GLY A 780 -45.84 28.30 22.28
N GLU A 781 -44.62 28.22 22.80
CA GLU A 781 -44.28 27.44 23.98
C GLU A 781 -45.08 27.96 25.18
N VAL A 782 -46.06 27.18 25.62
CA VAL A 782 -46.72 27.39 26.91
C VAL A 782 -45.77 26.85 27.98
N SER A 783 -45.16 27.75 28.74
CA SER A 783 -44.36 27.40 29.91
C SER A 783 -45.22 26.69 30.97
N PRO A 784 -44.72 25.64 31.65
CA PRO A 784 -45.47 24.99 32.72
C PRO A 784 -45.53 25.92 33.94
N LEU A 785 -46.76 26.26 34.34
CA LEU A 785 -47.06 26.91 35.60
C LEU A 785 -46.51 26.11 36.77
N THR A 786 -45.74 26.81 37.60
CA THR A 786 -45.27 26.42 38.92
C THR A 786 -46.42 25.95 39.81
N SER A 787 -46.23 24.80 40.46
CA SER A 787 -47.09 24.22 41.47
C SER A 787 -47.24 25.12 42.72
N PRO A 788 -48.41 25.11 43.39
CA PRO A 788 -48.67 26.00 44.51
C PRO A 788 -48.11 25.45 45.83
N SER A 789 -47.71 26.42 46.65
CA SER A 789 -47.24 26.30 48.02
C SER A 789 -48.15 25.46 48.92
N ARG A 790 -47.50 24.56 49.66
CA ARG A 790 -48.02 23.78 50.78
C ARG A 790 -48.32 24.71 51.97
N SER A 791 -49.60 24.92 52.27
CA SER A 791 -50.05 25.60 53.49
C SER A 791 -49.88 24.68 54.70
N ARG A 792 -49.18 25.19 55.71
CA ARG A 792 -49.20 24.70 57.10
C ARG A 792 -50.50 25.16 57.78
N GLY A 793 -51.05 24.32 58.66
CA GLY A 793 -51.77 24.78 59.85
C GLY A 793 -52.93 23.89 60.27
N GLY A 794 -52.91 23.49 61.54
CA GLY A 794 -54.10 23.08 62.32
C GLY A 794 -54.32 21.60 62.42
#